data_AF-W7T373-F1
#
_entry.id   AF-W7T373-F1
#
_cell.length_a   1.000
_cell.length_b   1.000
_cell.length_c   1.000
_cell.angle_alpha   90.00
_cell.angle_beta   90.00
_cell.angle_gamma   90.00
#
_symmetry.space_group_name_H-M   'P 1'
#
loop_
_entity.id
_entity.type
_entity.pdbx_description
1 polymer ?
#
loop_
_entity_poly.entity_id
_entity_poly.type
_entity_poly.pdbx_seq_one_letter_code
_entity_poly.pdbx_strand_id
1 'polypeptide(L)'
;MPGRRDKPHVTQDRDKRRRVVAAVPWGVSGLVAALVGAATAAGWIDWPVAGVWLTRHTVGLIWVALVVVLIGGAIWRVLPRHVADLLVNWARRGASLLPRWARRRANGAIASAARPPLSWWMVAVAVTVVALVAWGATSWLLQVASTAKDPAAAQVEAIKTGLSIAAGTGGVFALLLAVRRQWHQEVSTAADATYKEQVAADTKADASARRITELYTKAADQLGSDKASVRLAGLYALERLAQDNEDQRPTIVQVLCAYLRMPYTPPKDVPEPDATSEQRQDHRDLVQEREVRLTAQRILVTHLCPGSDPDHPDSTFWPNTSLDLTGATLIDLDLSNCHLHIARFANAQFTGHAGFGGVRFAEDAEFGGAVFTEDAWFSGTKFTGTAKFGGTRFGGNAQFGEAEFARDARFGGAVFGGTARFGMARFGRNAEFVEAEFAGTAEFGMARFGGTAGFGMARFGGDASFGLAQFTGDVTRFVQTQFAQNVEFVAAEFTGTAEFGGTRFGRDAWFGEAQFARDAHFLGARFGGDSGFAGARFGGDARFGEAQFTGGTWFVGAQLVGNAEFGKAQFDGETWFVGVRFGGNARFVGVRFGGNARFIEMQFARDARFSGTQFAEHAGFGGTQFAGRAWFDGVKFAVGVGFKHIAPDEEPLDESGQCWVRVDVPDMVARARVWPAGWMVQALDGHRPPGQHEGQWGQLMRTPPDPNTGTDESLLDTEDDLATGRTPALPEPAAEALE
;
A
#
# COMPACT_ATOMS: atom_id res chain seq x y z
N MET A 1 -0.23 55.49 6.01
CA MET A 1 0.20 56.41 4.92
C MET A 1 1.59 55.97 4.48
N PRO A 2 1.91 55.88 3.17
CA PRO A 2 1.08 55.98 1.96
C PRO A 2 1.00 54.62 1.23
N GLY A 3 0.18 54.34 0.21
CA GLY A 3 -0.82 55.08 -0.53
C GLY A 3 -1.22 54.21 -1.73
N ARG A 4 -2.51 53.92 -1.92
CA ARG A 4 -3.03 53.33 -3.17
C ARG A 4 -4.34 54.00 -3.53
N ARG A 5 -4.36 54.56 -4.74
CA ARG A 5 -5.45 55.34 -5.34
C ARG A 5 -6.56 54.45 -5.90
N ASP A 6 -7.75 55.04 -5.84
CA ASP A 6 -9.06 54.71 -6.39
C ASP A 6 -9.15 54.07 -7.77
N LYS A 7 -10.20 53.26 -7.98
CA LYS A 7 -11.23 53.49 -9.03
C LYS A 7 -12.54 52.71 -8.75
N PRO A 8 -13.71 53.17 -9.27
CA PRO A 8 -15.02 52.91 -8.68
C PRO A 8 -15.88 51.85 -9.40
N HIS A 9 -16.86 51.32 -8.66
CA HIS A 9 -17.93 50.45 -9.12
C HIS A 9 -18.97 51.18 -10.01
N VAL A 10 -19.32 50.57 -11.14
CA VAL A 10 -20.43 50.98 -12.01
C VAL A 10 -21.53 49.92 -11.93
N THR A 11 -22.69 50.32 -11.40
CA THR A 11 -23.98 49.63 -11.52
C THR A 11 -24.63 50.01 -12.84
N GLN A 12 -25.05 49.04 -13.66
CA GLN A 12 -25.87 49.31 -14.84
C GLN A 12 -27.15 48.46 -14.87
N ASP A 13 -28.23 49.22 -14.81
CA ASP A 13 -29.64 48.95 -15.00
C ASP A 13 -29.94 48.23 -16.34
N ARG A 14 -30.84 47.24 -16.31
CA ARG A 14 -31.34 46.51 -17.47
C ARG A 14 -32.86 46.59 -17.48
N ASP A 15 -33.37 47.47 -18.32
CA ASP A 15 -34.77 47.45 -18.71
C ASP A 15 -34.96 47.78 -20.20
N LYS A 16 -36.05 47.25 -20.78
CA LYS A 16 -36.60 47.35 -22.16
C LYS A 16 -36.17 46.30 -23.19
N ARG A 17 -37.13 45.43 -23.54
CA ARG A 17 -37.89 45.47 -24.83
C ARG A 17 -39.09 44.50 -24.84
N ARG A 18 -40.30 45.06 -25.01
CA ARG A 18 -41.57 44.39 -25.42
C ARG A 18 -41.69 44.37 -26.95
N ARG A 19 -42.33 43.34 -27.53
CA ARG A 19 -43.17 43.36 -28.77
C ARG A 19 -44.25 42.27 -28.64
N VAL A 20 -45.51 42.61 -28.40
CA VAL A 20 -46.66 42.83 -29.34
C VAL A 20 -47.22 41.54 -29.93
N VAL A 21 -48.45 41.21 -29.48
CA VAL A 21 -49.38 40.16 -29.93
C VAL A 21 -50.34 40.78 -30.95
N ALA A 22 -50.66 40.06 -32.02
CA ALA A 22 -51.76 40.39 -32.94
C ALA A 22 -52.61 39.13 -33.20
N ALA A 23 -53.93 39.31 -33.11
CA ALA A 23 -54.97 38.30 -33.18
C ALA A 23 -55.47 38.03 -34.62
N VAL A 24 -55.97 36.82 -34.88
CA VAL A 24 -56.59 36.35 -36.14
C VAL A 24 -58.05 35.90 -35.85
N PRO A 25 -59.03 36.09 -36.75
CA PRO A 25 -60.46 35.90 -36.45
C PRO A 25 -60.97 34.46 -36.60
N TRP A 26 -62.03 34.16 -35.86
CA TRP A 26 -62.75 32.87 -35.79
C TRP A 26 -63.82 32.75 -36.88
N GLY A 27 -63.86 31.63 -37.60
CA GLY A 27 -64.89 31.37 -38.62
C GLY A 27 -64.92 29.96 -39.22
N VAL A 28 -64.56 28.91 -38.45
CA VAL A 28 -64.71 27.49 -38.86
C VAL A 28 -65.04 26.57 -37.67
N SER A 29 -64.77 27.00 -36.44
CA SER A 29 -64.89 26.16 -35.22
C SER A 29 -66.32 25.79 -34.81
N GLY A 30 -67.34 26.56 -35.22
CA GLY A 30 -68.73 26.34 -34.79
C GLY A 30 -69.37 25.08 -35.38
N LEU A 31 -68.98 24.67 -36.58
CA LEU A 31 -69.60 23.54 -37.29
C LEU A 31 -68.99 22.19 -36.87
N VAL A 32 -67.73 22.21 -36.43
CA VAL A 32 -67.02 21.04 -35.87
C VAL A 32 -67.57 20.70 -34.48
N ALA A 33 -67.90 21.70 -33.65
CA ALA A 33 -68.47 21.48 -32.33
C ALA A 33 -69.86 20.79 -32.37
N ALA A 34 -70.69 21.11 -33.38
CA ALA A 34 -72.02 20.51 -33.54
C ALA A 34 -71.96 19.02 -33.95
N LEU A 35 -70.98 18.62 -34.76
CA LEU A 35 -70.79 17.23 -35.19
C LEU A 35 -70.14 16.36 -34.10
N VAL A 36 -69.27 16.95 -33.28
CA VAL A 36 -68.65 16.26 -32.13
C VAL A 36 -69.68 15.99 -31.03
N GLY A 37 -70.63 16.91 -30.81
CA GLY A 37 -71.74 16.72 -29.86
C GLY A 37 -72.71 15.59 -30.24
N ALA A 38 -72.88 15.30 -31.52
CA ALA A 38 -73.72 14.19 -31.99
C ALA A 38 -73.05 12.82 -31.82
N ALA A 39 -71.71 12.76 -31.86
CA ALA A 39 -70.95 11.52 -31.72
C ALA A 39 -70.76 11.08 -30.26
N THR A 40 -70.74 12.02 -29.30
CA THR A 40 -70.69 11.71 -27.86
C THR A 40 -72.02 11.17 -27.33
N ALA A 41 -73.16 11.60 -27.88
CA ALA A 41 -74.48 11.08 -27.49
C ALA A 41 -74.70 9.60 -27.90
N ALA A 42 -73.92 9.07 -28.86
CA ALA A 42 -74.03 7.69 -29.31
C ALA A 42 -73.20 6.70 -28.48
N GLY A 43 -72.29 7.17 -27.60
CA GLY A 43 -71.55 6.32 -26.65
C GLY A 43 -70.41 5.48 -27.25
N TRP A 44 -69.73 5.96 -28.29
CA TRP A 44 -68.79 5.12 -29.08
C TRP A 44 -67.30 5.26 -28.74
N ILE A 45 -66.87 6.11 -27.79
CA ILE A 45 -65.43 6.26 -27.42
C ILE A 45 -65.23 6.67 -25.94
N ASP A 46 -64.41 5.91 -25.19
CA ASP A 46 -63.82 6.27 -23.90
C ASP A 46 -62.46 6.99 -24.08
N TRP A 47 -62.21 8.05 -23.29
CA TRP A 47 -61.02 8.91 -23.38
C TRP A 47 -60.21 8.90 -22.08
N PRO A 48 -58.91 8.53 -22.12
CA PRO A 48 -57.89 9.54 -21.85
C PRO A 48 -56.50 9.24 -22.47
N VAL A 49 -56.24 9.51 -23.76
CA VAL A 49 -54.89 9.90 -24.29
C VAL A 49 -55.07 10.56 -25.67
N ALA A 50 -55.60 11.78 -25.76
CA ALA A 50 -55.46 12.56 -27.00
C ALA A 50 -55.51 14.08 -26.80
N GLY A 51 -54.60 14.56 -25.96
CA GLY A 51 -54.03 15.90 -26.15
C GLY A 51 -52.74 15.74 -26.95
N VAL A 52 -52.54 16.53 -28.02
CA VAL A 52 -51.32 16.69 -28.83
C VAL A 52 -51.25 15.94 -30.19
N TRP A 53 -52.12 14.97 -30.49
CA TRP A 53 -52.13 14.36 -31.84
C TRP A 53 -52.99 15.11 -32.88
N LEU A 54 -53.70 16.17 -32.50
CA LEU A 54 -54.77 16.76 -33.33
C LEU A 54 -54.53 18.19 -33.87
N THR A 55 -53.30 18.58 -34.23
CA THR A 55 -53.05 19.88 -34.90
C THR A 55 -52.17 19.85 -36.14
N ARG A 56 -51.85 18.70 -36.74
CA ARG A 56 -51.01 18.70 -37.97
C ARG A 56 -51.44 17.86 -39.17
N HIS A 57 -52.47 17.02 -39.09
CA HIS A 57 -52.89 16.21 -40.25
C HIS A 57 -54.41 16.05 -40.42
N THR A 58 -55.20 17.05 -40.03
CA THR A 58 -56.67 16.97 -40.16
C THR A 58 -57.18 17.33 -41.56
N VAL A 59 -56.53 18.22 -42.32
CA VAL A 59 -57.05 18.63 -43.64
C VAL A 59 -56.89 17.52 -44.69
N GLY A 60 -55.77 16.79 -44.71
CA GLY A 60 -55.52 15.76 -45.74
C GLY A 60 -56.31 14.47 -45.54
N LEU A 61 -56.47 14.01 -44.30
CA LEU A 61 -57.21 12.77 -44.01
C LEU A 61 -58.72 12.95 -44.15
N ILE A 62 -59.24 14.16 -43.87
CA ILE A 62 -60.65 14.49 -44.11
C ILE A 62 -60.94 14.49 -45.61
N TRP A 63 -60.06 15.04 -46.46
CA TRP A 63 -60.23 15.00 -47.92
C TRP A 63 -60.19 13.59 -48.51
N VAL A 64 -59.28 12.72 -48.03
CA VAL A 64 -59.23 11.31 -48.47
C VAL A 64 -60.46 10.54 -48.01
N ALA A 65 -60.93 10.76 -46.78
CA ALA A 65 -62.15 10.13 -46.28
C ALA A 65 -63.41 10.60 -47.03
N LEU A 66 -63.50 11.89 -47.37
CA LEU A 66 -64.63 12.46 -48.12
C LEU A 66 -64.68 11.93 -49.56
N VAL A 67 -63.52 11.76 -50.20
CA VAL A 67 -63.39 11.14 -51.53
C VAL A 67 -63.71 9.64 -51.49
N VAL A 68 -63.26 8.91 -50.47
CA VAL A 68 -63.58 7.48 -50.31
C VAL A 68 -65.06 7.25 -50.00
N VAL A 69 -65.72 8.14 -49.25
CA VAL A 69 -67.17 8.05 -48.96
C VAL A 69 -68.01 8.43 -50.18
N LEU A 70 -67.61 9.45 -50.96
CA LEU A 70 -68.32 9.84 -52.19
C LEU A 70 -68.15 8.82 -53.32
N ILE A 71 -66.97 8.20 -53.45
CA ILE A 71 -66.72 7.15 -54.45
C ILE A 71 -67.29 5.80 -53.97
N GLY A 72 -67.17 5.47 -52.68
CA GLY A 72 -67.71 4.26 -52.08
C GLY A 72 -69.24 4.22 -52.11
N GLY A 73 -69.92 5.34 -51.88
CA GLY A 73 -71.39 5.45 -51.94
C GLY A 73 -71.98 5.30 -53.35
N ALA A 74 -71.23 5.70 -54.38
CA ALA A 74 -71.62 5.53 -55.79
C ALA A 74 -71.40 4.09 -56.29
N ILE A 75 -70.33 3.43 -55.81
CA ILE A 75 -69.99 2.05 -56.21
C ILE A 75 -70.88 1.01 -55.48
N TRP A 76 -71.31 1.27 -54.25
CA TRP A 76 -72.17 0.33 -53.50
C TRP A 76 -73.60 0.19 -54.08
N ARG A 77 -74.08 1.16 -54.86
CA ARG A 77 -75.42 1.13 -55.46
C ARG A 77 -75.52 0.29 -56.74
N VAL A 78 -74.40 -0.19 -57.29
CA VAL A 78 -74.36 -0.96 -58.55
C VAL A 78 -73.72 -2.35 -58.36
N LEU A 79 -73.25 -2.71 -57.16
CA LEU A 79 -72.59 -3.99 -56.92
C LEU A 79 -73.58 -5.13 -56.58
N PRO A 80 -73.53 -6.28 -57.27
CA PRO A 80 -74.29 -7.47 -56.89
C PRO A 80 -73.82 -8.02 -55.53
N ARG A 81 -74.77 -8.37 -54.63
CA ARG A 81 -74.51 -8.71 -53.21
C ARG A 81 -73.47 -9.80 -52.98
N HIS A 82 -73.27 -10.71 -53.93
CA HIS A 82 -72.29 -11.81 -53.86
C HIS A 82 -70.82 -11.34 -53.92
N VAL A 83 -70.54 -10.16 -54.46
CA VAL A 83 -69.17 -9.59 -54.54
C VAL A 83 -68.78 -8.88 -53.23
N ALA A 84 -69.75 -8.31 -52.51
CA ALA A 84 -69.52 -7.67 -51.22
C ALA A 84 -69.11 -8.70 -50.14
N ASP A 85 -69.74 -9.88 -50.15
CA ASP A 85 -69.43 -10.96 -49.21
C ASP A 85 -68.04 -11.59 -49.44
N LEU A 86 -67.55 -11.60 -50.69
CA LEU A 86 -66.20 -12.06 -51.02
C LEU A 86 -65.10 -11.11 -50.51
N LEU A 87 -65.34 -9.79 -50.57
CA LEU A 87 -64.39 -8.78 -50.09
C LEU A 87 -64.32 -8.73 -48.56
N VAL A 88 -65.45 -8.90 -47.87
CA VAL A 88 -65.49 -9.00 -46.40
C VAL A 88 -64.82 -10.27 -45.90
N ASN A 89 -64.98 -11.39 -46.61
CA ASN A 89 -64.30 -12.65 -46.26
C ASN A 89 -62.80 -12.65 -46.59
N TRP A 90 -62.36 -11.92 -47.61
CA TRP A 90 -60.94 -11.69 -47.91
C TRP A 90 -60.26 -10.84 -46.82
N ALA A 91 -60.91 -9.76 -46.36
CA ALA A 91 -60.40 -8.90 -45.28
C ALA A 91 -60.30 -9.63 -43.92
N ARG A 92 -61.23 -10.54 -43.61
CA ARG A 92 -61.17 -11.34 -42.36
C ARG A 92 -60.07 -12.40 -42.36
N ARG A 93 -59.64 -12.92 -43.52
CA ARG A 93 -58.57 -13.95 -43.60
C ARG A 93 -57.15 -13.35 -43.67
N GLY A 94 -56.98 -12.11 -44.12
CA GLY A 94 -55.68 -11.44 -44.25
C GLY A 94 -55.03 -10.98 -42.94
N ALA A 95 -55.77 -10.91 -41.83
CA ALA A 95 -55.26 -10.42 -40.54
C ALA A 95 -54.35 -11.41 -39.77
N SER A 96 -54.09 -12.60 -40.31
CA SER A 96 -53.30 -13.66 -39.64
C SER A 96 -51.87 -13.83 -40.17
N LEU A 97 -51.40 -12.99 -41.10
CA LEU A 97 -50.06 -13.07 -41.71
C LEU A 97 -49.25 -11.78 -41.54
N LEU A 98 -49.02 -11.33 -40.30
CA LEU A 98 -48.02 -10.31 -40.00
C LEU A 98 -46.72 -10.96 -39.47
N PRO A 99 -45.57 -10.80 -40.17
CA PRO A 99 -44.30 -11.38 -39.72
C PRO A 99 -43.66 -10.61 -38.55
N ARG A 100 -42.87 -11.33 -37.75
CA ARG A 100 -42.29 -10.97 -36.44
C ARG A 100 -41.31 -9.77 -36.40
N TRP A 101 -41.02 -9.09 -37.51
CA TRP A 101 -40.11 -7.93 -37.54
C TRP A 101 -40.73 -6.65 -36.93
N ALA A 102 -42.05 -6.58 -36.83
CA ALA A 102 -42.76 -5.41 -36.29
C ALA A 102 -42.64 -5.24 -34.76
N ARG A 103 -42.09 -6.21 -34.01
CA ARG A 103 -41.95 -6.14 -32.54
C ARG A 103 -40.56 -5.72 -32.03
N ARG A 104 -39.54 -5.55 -32.90
CA ARG A 104 -38.16 -5.24 -32.48
C ARG A 104 -37.72 -3.78 -32.71
N ARG A 105 -38.66 -2.82 -32.74
CA ARG A 105 -38.33 -1.39 -32.91
C ARG A 105 -38.76 -0.50 -31.74
N ALA A 106 -38.87 -1.08 -30.54
CA ALA A 106 -39.31 -0.37 -29.34
C ALA A 106 -38.17 0.06 -28.40
N ASN A 107 -36.94 -0.46 -28.52
CA ASN A 107 -35.85 -0.08 -27.62
C ASN A 107 -34.54 0.10 -28.37
N GLY A 108 -34.00 1.32 -28.36
CA GLY A 108 -32.59 1.59 -28.67
C GLY A 108 -32.33 2.65 -29.74
N ALA A 109 -31.72 3.75 -29.30
CA ALA A 109 -31.03 4.80 -30.05
C ALA A 109 -31.88 5.86 -30.78
N ILE A 110 -31.73 7.10 -30.29
CA ILE A 110 -32.01 8.37 -30.97
C ILE A 110 -31.07 8.45 -32.17
N ALA A 111 -31.46 7.83 -33.28
CA ALA A 111 -30.91 8.14 -34.58
C ALA A 111 -31.69 9.32 -35.15
N SER A 112 -30.96 10.33 -35.60
CA SER A 112 -31.44 11.49 -36.35
C SER A 112 -32.63 11.11 -37.24
N ALA A 113 -33.69 11.91 -37.16
CA ALA A 113 -34.92 11.72 -37.93
C ALA A 113 -34.67 11.97 -39.43
N ALA A 114 -33.95 11.06 -40.08
CA ALA A 114 -33.91 10.94 -41.51
C ALA A 114 -35.31 10.50 -41.95
N ARG A 115 -36.08 11.45 -42.48
CA ARG A 115 -37.38 11.15 -43.09
C ARG A 115 -37.14 10.04 -44.13
N PRO A 116 -37.96 8.97 -44.16
CA PRO A 116 -37.76 7.89 -45.12
C PRO A 116 -37.79 8.50 -46.53
N PRO A 117 -36.85 8.14 -47.42
CA PRO A 117 -36.84 8.67 -48.78
C PRO A 117 -38.19 8.34 -49.42
N LEU A 118 -38.76 9.31 -50.16
CA LEU A 118 -39.94 9.06 -50.98
C LEU A 118 -39.59 7.95 -51.97
N SER A 119 -40.04 6.74 -51.67
CA SER A 119 -39.71 5.56 -52.44
C SER A 119 -40.24 5.68 -53.87
N TRP A 120 -39.52 5.13 -54.84
CA TRP A 120 -39.89 5.25 -56.27
C TRP A 120 -41.32 4.75 -56.55
N TRP A 121 -41.78 3.75 -55.80
CA TRP A 121 -43.13 3.22 -55.91
C TRP A 121 -44.19 4.20 -55.38
N MET A 122 -43.90 5.03 -54.37
CA MET A 122 -44.84 6.07 -53.90
C MET A 122 -45.03 7.16 -54.96
N VAL A 123 -43.97 7.52 -55.68
CA VAL A 123 -44.05 8.45 -56.82
C VAL A 123 -44.84 7.81 -57.96
N ALA A 124 -44.58 6.53 -58.25
CA ALA A 124 -45.34 5.79 -59.26
C ALA A 124 -46.83 5.68 -58.89
N VAL A 125 -47.16 5.39 -57.62
CA VAL A 125 -48.54 5.33 -57.12
C VAL A 125 -49.23 6.69 -57.23
N ALA A 126 -48.57 7.79 -56.86
CA ALA A 126 -49.14 9.13 -56.99
C ALA A 126 -49.43 9.48 -58.46
N VAL A 127 -48.50 9.20 -59.38
CA VAL A 127 -48.69 9.38 -60.83
C VAL A 127 -49.83 8.51 -61.35
N THR A 128 -49.91 7.25 -60.92
CA THR A 128 -50.97 6.32 -61.35
C THR A 128 -52.35 6.78 -60.86
N VAL A 129 -52.47 7.20 -59.59
CA VAL A 129 -53.72 7.72 -59.02
C VAL A 129 -54.19 8.96 -59.79
N VAL A 130 -53.27 9.87 -60.09
CA VAL A 130 -53.57 11.09 -60.85
C VAL A 130 -54.01 10.76 -62.29
N ALA A 131 -53.34 9.82 -62.96
CA ALA A 131 -53.72 9.35 -64.29
C ALA A 131 -55.11 8.68 -64.31
N LEU A 132 -55.41 7.85 -63.28
CA LEU A 132 -56.71 7.20 -63.14
C LEU A 132 -57.85 8.19 -62.85
N VAL A 133 -57.60 9.23 -62.05
CA VAL A 133 -58.59 10.29 -61.81
C VAL A 133 -58.85 11.10 -63.07
N ALA A 134 -57.80 11.44 -63.84
CA ALA A 134 -57.95 12.14 -65.11
C ALA A 134 -58.72 11.28 -66.14
N TRP A 135 -58.41 9.99 -66.24
CA TRP A 135 -59.14 9.05 -67.10
C TRP A 135 -60.61 8.95 -66.66
N GLY A 136 -60.86 8.75 -65.37
CA GLY A 136 -62.20 8.64 -64.80
C GLY A 136 -63.04 9.88 -65.09
N ALA A 137 -62.52 11.07 -64.78
CA ALA A 137 -63.20 12.34 -65.04
C ALA A 137 -63.48 12.55 -66.54
N THR A 138 -62.52 12.25 -67.42
CA THR A 138 -62.69 12.41 -68.88
C THR A 138 -63.72 11.42 -69.43
N SER A 139 -63.71 10.16 -68.98
CA SER A 139 -64.67 9.14 -69.39
C SER A 139 -66.10 9.48 -68.94
N TRP A 140 -66.25 10.04 -67.73
CA TRP A 140 -67.53 10.49 -67.21
C TRP A 140 -68.06 11.70 -67.98
N LEU A 141 -67.21 12.69 -68.27
CA LEU A 141 -67.57 13.85 -69.09
C LEU A 141 -67.98 13.45 -70.52
N LEU A 142 -67.33 12.45 -71.12
CA LEU A 142 -67.69 11.92 -72.44
C LEU A 142 -69.04 11.17 -72.44
N GLN A 143 -69.36 10.43 -71.36
CA GLN A 143 -70.68 9.81 -71.22
C GLN A 143 -71.78 10.86 -71.09
N VAL A 144 -71.59 11.90 -70.29
CA VAL A 144 -72.56 13.00 -70.16
C VAL A 144 -72.73 13.74 -71.50
N ALA A 145 -71.64 14.01 -72.23
CA ALA A 145 -71.66 14.63 -73.54
C ALA A 145 -72.44 13.81 -74.60
N SER A 146 -72.44 12.47 -74.50
CA SER A 146 -73.16 11.59 -75.44
C SER A 146 -74.69 11.65 -75.33
N THR A 147 -75.21 12.24 -74.25
CA THR A 147 -76.66 12.43 -74.02
C THR A 147 -77.14 13.86 -74.34
N ALA A 148 -76.22 14.73 -74.78
CA ALA A 148 -76.52 16.12 -75.09
C ALA A 148 -77.24 16.27 -76.45
N LYS A 149 -78.03 17.34 -76.59
CA LYS A 149 -78.78 17.67 -77.80
C LYS A 149 -77.90 17.86 -79.05
N ASP A 150 -76.61 18.14 -78.86
CA ASP A 150 -75.61 18.24 -79.93
C ASP A 150 -74.28 17.56 -79.51
N PRO A 151 -74.09 16.27 -79.82
CA PRO A 151 -73.06 15.44 -79.20
C PRO A 151 -71.64 15.74 -79.69
N ALA A 152 -71.47 16.30 -80.90
CA ALA A 152 -70.14 16.53 -81.46
C ALA A 152 -69.41 17.71 -80.78
N ALA A 153 -70.13 18.80 -80.46
CA ALA A 153 -69.53 19.97 -79.82
C ALA A 153 -69.17 19.71 -78.35
N ALA A 154 -70.03 18.99 -77.62
CA ALA A 154 -69.82 18.67 -76.21
C ALA A 154 -68.65 17.70 -75.98
N GLN A 155 -68.40 16.77 -76.92
CA GLN A 155 -67.25 15.85 -76.85
C GLN A 155 -65.91 16.59 -77.00
N VAL A 156 -65.85 17.64 -77.84
CA VAL A 156 -64.62 18.42 -78.03
C VAL A 156 -64.28 19.26 -76.80
N GLU A 157 -65.26 19.86 -76.13
CA GLU A 157 -65.02 20.55 -74.86
C GLU A 157 -64.57 19.57 -73.77
N ALA A 158 -65.22 18.42 -73.63
CA ALA A 158 -64.83 17.40 -72.64
C ALA A 158 -63.38 16.92 -72.84
N ILE A 159 -62.93 16.75 -74.08
CA ILE A 159 -61.54 16.39 -74.40
C ILE A 159 -60.58 17.54 -74.04
N LYS A 160 -60.95 18.79 -74.29
CA LYS A 160 -60.13 19.96 -73.91
C LYS A 160 -59.97 20.09 -72.40
N THR A 161 -61.03 19.87 -71.63
CA THR A 161 -60.96 19.90 -70.15
C THR A 161 -60.19 18.70 -69.59
N GLY A 162 -60.30 17.52 -70.21
CA GLY A 162 -59.46 16.37 -69.87
C GLY A 162 -57.97 16.64 -70.12
N LEU A 163 -57.64 17.31 -71.22
CA LEU A 163 -56.26 17.70 -71.56
C LEU A 163 -55.68 18.75 -70.60
N SER A 164 -56.48 19.71 -70.13
CA SER A 164 -56.02 20.74 -69.19
C SER A 164 -55.75 20.18 -67.79
N ILE A 165 -56.54 19.18 -67.36
CA ILE A 165 -56.27 18.41 -66.14
C ILE A 165 -54.95 17.65 -66.27
N ALA A 166 -54.68 17.01 -67.42
CA ALA A 166 -53.40 16.35 -67.67
C ALA A 166 -52.21 17.32 -67.67
N ALA A 167 -52.35 18.53 -68.23
CA ALA A 167 -51.29 19.54 -68.22
C ALA A 167 -50.93 20.02 -66.80
N GLY A 168 -51.91 20.16 -65.90
CA GLY A 168 -51.66 20.53 -64.49
C GLY A 168 -50.84 19.48 -63.71
N THR A 169 -50.88 18.22 -64.13
CA THR A 169 -50.16 17.11 -63.46
C THR A 169 -48.66 17.10 -63.76
N GLY A 170 -48.24 17.64 -64.92
CA GLY A 170 -46.83 17.83 -65.25
C GLY A 170 -46.12 18.80 -64.30
N GLY A 171 -46.82 19.85 -63.83
CA GLY A 171 -46.28 20.82 -62.86
C GLY A 171 -46.07 20.22 -61.47
N VAL A 172 -46.99 19.37 -61.00
CA VAL A 172 -46.86 18.65 -59.73
C VAL A 172 -45.71 17.64 -59.78
N PHE A 173 -45.53 16.96 -60.92
CA PHE A 173 -44.40 16.06 -61.15
C PHE A 173 -43.05 16.80 -61.13
N ALA A 174 -42.97 17.98 -61.76
CA ALA A 174 -41.77 18.82 -61.73
C ALA A 174 -41.42 19.30 -60.31
N LEU A 175 -42.41 19.71 -59.51
CA LEU A 175 -42.23 20.08 -58.11
C LEU A 175 -41.78 18.89 -57.25
N LEU A 176 -42.36 17.70 -57.45
CA LEU A 176 -41.94 16.48 -56.74
C LEU A 176 -40.49 16.08 -57.07
N LEU A 177 -40.08 16.21 -58.34
CA LEU A 177 -38.70 15.97 -58.76
C LEU A 177 -37.74 17.02 -58.19
N ALA A 178 -38.13 18.30 -58.18
CA ALA A 178 -37.33 19.37 -57.59
C ALA A 178 -37.12 19.15 -56.09
N VAL A 179 -38.19 18.79 -55.36
CA VAL A 179 -38.12 18.42 -53.94
C VAL A 179 -37.20 17.21 -53.77
N ARG A 180 -37.40 16.12 -54.52
CA ARG A 180 -36.53 14.94 -54.43
C ARG A 180 -35.05 15.27 -54.69
N ARG A 181 -34.76 16.13 -55.67
CA ARG A 181 -33.40 16.58 -55.98
C ARG A 181 -32.78 17.36 -54.82
N GLN A 182 -33.56 18.25 -54.21
CA GLN A 182 -33.14 19.02 -53.03
C GLN A 182 -32.86 18.12 -51.82
N TRP A 183 -33.71 17.12 -51.55
CA TRP A 183 -33.48 16.14 -50.49
C TRP A 183 -32.20 15.34 -50.68
N HIS A 184 -31.89 14.89 -51.90
CA HIS A 184 -30.64 14.19 -52.17
C HIS A 184 -29.43 15.10 -51.96
N GLN A 185 -29.52 16.37 -52.35
CA GLN A 185 -28.46 17.35 -52.10
C GLN A 185 -28.25 17.59 -50.60
N GLU A 186 -29.31 17.86 -49.83
CA GLU A 186 -29.24 18.08 -48.38
C GLU A 186 -28.74 16.87 -47.58
N VAL A 187 -29.14 15.65 -47.97
CA VAL A 187 -28.68 14.42 -47.31
C VAL A 187 -27.22 14.13 -47.67
N SER A 188 -26.81 14.35 -48.93
CA SER A 188 -25.41 14.18 -49.34
C SER A 188 -24.49 15.20 -48.69
N THR A 189 -24.90 16.47 -48.58
CA THR A 189 -24.07 17.51 -47.96
C THR A 189 -23.96 17.33 -46.45
N ALA A 190 -25.01 16.86 -45.78
CA ALA A 190 -24.96 16.51 -44.36
C ALA A 190 -24.04 15.31 -44.08
N ALA A 191 -24.13 14.26 -44.92
CA ALA A 191 -23.24 13.10 -44.80
C ALA A 191 -21.76 13.46 -45.10
N ASP A 192 -21.53 14.26 -46.14
CA ASP A 192 -20.20 14.74 -46.52
C ASP A 192 -19.59 15.65 -45.46
N ALA A 193 -20.39 16.48 -44.77
CA ALA A 193 -19.91 17.32 -43.67
C ALA A 193 -19.40 16.47 -42.50
N THR A 194 -20.17 15.45 -42.09
CA THR A 194 -19.76 14.53 -41.01
C THR A 194 -18.54 13.69 -41.39
N TYR A 195 -18.45 13.24 -42.64
CA TYR A 195 -17.28 12.51 -43.13
C TYR A 195 -16.04 13.40 -43.19
N LYS A 196 -16.16 14.65 -43.66
CA LYS A 196 -15.07 15.62 -43.68
C LYS A 196 -14.58 15.97 -42.28
N GLU A 197 -15.48 16.07 -41.30
CA GLU A 197 -15.11 16.34 -39.91
C GLU A 197 -14.32 15.17 -39.30
N GLN A 198 -14.73 13.92 -39.55
CA GLN A 198 -13.99 12.73 -39.13
C GLN A 198 -12.62 12.65 -39.81
N VAL A 199 -12.57 12.78 -41.13
CA VAL A 199 -11.30 12.76 -41.89
C VAL A 199 -10.37 13.90 -41.45
N ALA A 200 -10.90 15.09 -41.18
CA ALA A 200 -10.09 16.21 -40.68
C ALA A 200 -9.56 15.96 -39.27
N ALA A 201 -10.35 15.34 -38.39
CA ALA A 201 -9.90 14.93 -37.06
C ALA A 201 -8.80 13.87 -37.14
N ASP A 202 -8.99 12.84 -37.97
CA ASP A 202 -8.00 11.77 -38.19
C ASP A 202 -6.72 12.32 -38.83
N THR A 203 -6.84 13.23 -39.81
CA THR A 203 -5.69 13.90 -40.44
C THR A 203 -4.93 14.76 -39.43
N LYS A 204 -5.64 15.47 -38.54
CA LYS A 204 -5.01 16.28 -37.49
C LYS A 204 -4.29 15.39 -36.47
N ALA A 205 -4.89 14.27 -36.08
CA ALA A 205 -4.29 13.29 -35.19
C ALA A 205 -3.01 12.68 -35.81
N ASP A 206 -3.08 12.24 -37.07
CA ASP A 206 -1.93 11.70 -37.81
C ASP A 206 -0.82 12.76 -37.97
N ALA A 207 -1.17 14.00 -38.31
CA ALA A 207 -0.20 15.10 -38.40
C ALA A 207 0.47 15.40 -37.04
N SER A 208 -0.27 15.36 -35.93
CA SER A 208 0.31 15.51 -34.59
C SER A 208 1.23 14.34 -34.23
N ALA A 209 0.84 13.10 -34.52
CA ALA A 209 1.65 11.91 -34.26
C ALA A 209 2.97 11.93 -35.04
N ARG A 210 2.93 12.30 -36.33
CA ARG A 210 4.12 12.46 -37.17
C ARG A 210 5.05 13.55 -36.64
N ARG A 211 4.51 14.71 -36.28
CA ARG A 211 5.30 15.82 -35.72
C ARG A 211 5.97 15.44 -34.40
N ILE A 212 5.27 14.74 -33.51
CA ILE A 212 5.84 14.24 -32.24
C ILE A 212 6.98 13.27 -32.53
N THR A 213 6.79 12.34 -33.47
CA THR A 213 7.81 11.35 -33.87
C THR A 213 9.05 12.03 -34.48
N GLU A 214 8.86 13.04 -35.34
CA GLU A 214 9.96 13.82 -35.93
C GLU A 214 10.75 14.59 -34.86
N LEU A 215 10.05 15.25 -33.92
CA LEU A 215 10.69 15.97 -32.81
C LEU A 215 11.45 15.02 -31.88
N TYR A 216 10.87 13.87 -31.56
CA TYR A 216 11.52 12.81 -30.79
C TYR A 216 12.80 12.33 -31.48
N THR A 217 12.71 11.96 -32.75
CA THR A 217 13.86 11.44 -33.53
C THR A 217 14.98 12.48 -33.58
N LYS A 218 14.63 13.75 -33.85
CA LYS A 218 15.61 14.83 -33.87
C LYS A 218 16.29 15.05 -32.51
N ALA A 219 15.53 14.99 -31.42
CA ALA A 219 16.09 15.17 -30.08
C ALA A 219 16.97 13.98 -29.65
N ALA A 220 16.58 12.76 -30.04
CA ALA A 220 17.38 11.55 -29.85
C ALA A 220 18.70 11.61 -30.64
N ASP A 221 18.67 12.05 -31.90
CA ASP A 221 19.88 12.26 -32.71
C ASP A 221 20.81 13.31 -32.07
N GLN A 222 20.25 14.38 -31.50
CA GLN A 222 21.03 15.39 -30.77
C GLN A 222 21.67 14.85 -29.50
N LEU A 223 20.97 13.97 -28.76
CA LEU A 223 21.51 13.31 -27.57
C LEU A 223 22.68 12.37 -27.90
N GLY A 224 22.72 11.81 -29.11
CA GLY A 224 23.82 10.98 -29.61
C GLY A 224 25.04 11.75 -30.14
N SER A 225 25.06 13.09 -30.07
CA SER A 225 26.16 13.90 -30.60
C SER A 225 27.42 13.84 -29.73
N ASP A 226 28.61 13.87 -30.35
CA ASP A 226 29.89 13.99 -29.65
C ASP A 226 30.04 15.32 -28.88
N LYS A 227 29.27 16.35 -29.25
CA LYS A 227 29.32 17.68 -28.62
C LYS A 227 28.34 17.79 -27.46
N ALA A 228 28.84 18.02 -26.25
CA ALA A 228 28.01 18.16 -25.06
C ALA A 228 26.93 19.25 -25.17
N SER A 229 27.24 20.39 -25.79
CA SER A 229 26.25 21.46 -26.02
C SER A 229 25.07 21.02 -26.90
N VAL A 230 25.29 20.13 -27.86
CA VAL A 230 24.22 19.55 -28.71
C VAL A 230 23.41 18.53 -27.92
N ARG A 231 24.07 17.71 -27.09
CA ARG A 231 23.38 16.76 -26.19
C ARG A 231 22.48 17.48 -25.19
N LEU A 232 22.95 18.57 -24.58
CA LEU A 232 22.16 19.42 -23.69
C LEU A 232 20.91 19.98 -24.39
N ALA A 233 21.05 20.47 -25.62
CA ALA A 233 19.91 20.93 -26.41
C ALA A 233 18.90 19.80 -26.70
N GLY A 234 19.40 18.58 -26.96
CA GLY A 234 18.59 17.37 -27.11
C GLY A 234 17.81 17.03 -25.84
N LEU A 235 18.45 17.10 -24.66
CA LEU A 235 17.79 16.85 -23.38
C LEU A 235 16.62 17.82 -23.11
N TYR A 236 16.83 19.12 -23.31
CA TYR A 236 15.75 20.11 -23.15
C TYR A 236 14.64 19.96 -24.20
N ALA A 237 14.98 19.51 -25.41
CA ALA A 237 13.98 19.20 -26.44
C ALA A 237 13.12 17.98 -26.06
N LEU A 238 13.73 16.93 -25.49
CA LEU A 238 13.03 15.77 -24.95
C LEU A 238 12.15 16.13 -23.75
N GLU A 239 12.68 16.92 -22.80
CA GLU A 239 11.92 17.42 -21.65
C GLU A 239 10.65 18.15 -22.09
N ARG A 240 10.79 19.13 -22.99
CA ARG A 240 9.64 19.87 -23.52
C ARG A 240 8.65 18.96 -24.24
N LEU A 241 9.13 17.99 -25.01
CA LEU A 241 8.28 17.03 -25.71
C LEU A 241 7.45 16.20 -24.72
N ALA A 242 8.06 15.74 -23.62
CA ALA A 242 7.38 15.00 -22.55
C ALA A 242 6.39 15.89 -21.76
N GLN A 243 6.75 17.15 -21.51
CA GLN A 243 5.88 18.09 -20.82
C GLN A 243 4.61 18.39 -21.62
N ASP A 244 4.75 18.58 -22.94
CA ASP A 244 3.63 18.88 -23.84
C ASP A 244 2.80 17.64 -24.21
N ASN A 245 3.31 16.41 -24.00
CA ASN A 245 2.67 15.16 -24.43
C ASN A 245 2.77 14.05 -23.36
N GLU A 246 1.70 13.84 -22.60
CA GLU A 246 1.70 12.90 -21.47
C GLU A 246 2.02 11.46 -21.86
N ASP A 247 1.50 11.00 -23.02
CA ASP A 247 1.71 9.65 -23.55
C ASP A 247 3.19 9.35 -23.86
N GLN A 248 4.02 10.38 -24.03
CA GLN A 248 5.44 10.24 -24.34
C GLN A 248 6.34 10.26 -23.09
N ARG A 249 5.82 10.69 -21.93
CA ARG A 249 6.60 10.77 -20.67
C ARG A 249 7.29 9.44 -20.34
N PRO A 250 6.62 8.27 -20.37
CA PRO A 250 7.29 7.00 -20.04
C PRO A 250 8.46 6.70 -20.99
N THR A 251 8.26 6.89 -22.30
CA THR A 251 9.31 6.64 -23.31
C THR A 251 10.49 7.57 -23.12
N ILE A 252 10.24 8.85 -22.86
CA ILE A 252 11.30 9.85 -22.69
C ILE A 252 12.07 9.62 -21.39
N VAL A 253 11.39 9.32 -20.29
CA VAL A 253 12.03 8.92 -19.03
C VAL A 253 12.92 7.69 -19.24
N GLN A 254 12.47 6.70 -20.01
CA GLN A 254 13.28 5.52 -20.34
C GLN A 254 14.52 5.84 -21.17
N VAL A 255 14.44 6.79 -22.10
CA VAL A 255 15.61 7.27 -22.87
C VAL A 255 16.61 7.97 -21.95
N LEU A 256 16.14 8.85 -21.04
CA LEU A 256 17.00 9.52 -20.06
C LEU A 256 17.66 8.52 -19.10
N CYS A 257 16.90 7.53 -18.63
CA CYS A 257 17.43 6.44 -17.81
C CYS A 257 18.45 5.59 -18.58
N ALA A 258 18.19 5.25 -19.84
CA ALA A 258 19.13 4.52 -20.69
C ALA A 258 20.43 5.30 -20.90
N TYR A 259 20.35 6.63 -21.09
CA TYR A 259 21.51 7.50 -21.17
C TYR A 259 22.35 7.44 -19.88
N LEU A 260 21.71 7.58 -18.72
CA LEU A 260 22.38 7.54 -17.41
C LEU A 260 23.00 6.17 -17.09
N ARG A 261 22.44 5.08 -17.62
CA ARG A 261 22.98 3.72 -17.49
C ARG A 261 24.21 3.45 -18.38
N MET A 262 24.52 4.30 -19.35
CA MET A 262 25.74 4.13 -20.15
C MET A 262 26.98 4.24 -19.25
N PRO A 263 28.05 3.46 -19.50
CA PRO A 263 29.27 3.48 -18.70
C PRO A 263 29.81 4.90 -18.52
N TYR A 264 30.23 5.21 -17.30
CA TYR A 264 30.73 6.53 -16.95
C TYR A 264 31.79 6.43 -15.88
N THR A 265 32.85 7.23 -16.03
CA THR A 265 33.89 7.39 -15.02
C THR A 265 33.90 8.88 -14.65
N PRO A 266 33.60 9.24 -13.39
CA PRO A 266 33.65 10.64 -12.97
C PRO A 266 35.04 11.26 -13.22
N PRO A 267 35.12 12.54 -13.60
CA PRO A 267 36.40 13.23 -13.71
C PRO A 267 37.11 13.24 -12.36
N LYS A 268 38.42 12.95 -12.36
CA LYS A 268 39.31 13.09 -11.19
C LYS A 268 39.66 14.57 -10.94
N ASP A 269 40.55 14.81 -9.98
CA ASP A 269 41.11 16.14 -9.69
C ASP A 269 41.59 16.89 -10.95
N VAL A 270 41.69 18.21 -10.82
CA VAL A 270 42.19 19.09 -11.89
C VAL A 270 43.55 18.58 -12.35
N PRO A 271 43.79 18.41 -13.67
CA PRO A 271 45.06 17.91 -14.17
C PRO A 271 46.23 18.78 -13.68
N GLU A 272 47.31 18.12 -13.24
CA GLU A 272 48.54 18.79 -12.83
C GLU A 272 49.06 19.74 -13.93
N PRO A 273 49.82 20.79 -13.59
CA PRO A 273 50.32 21.76 -14.57
C PRO A 273 51.12 21.11 -15.73
N ASP A 274 51.82 20.02 -15.45
CA ASP A 274 52.64 19.25 -16.39
C ASP A 274 51.86 18.20 -17.20
N ALA A 275 50.54 18.06 -16.98
CA ALA A 275 49.70 17.13 -17.73
C ALA A 275 49.78 17.37 -19.24
N THR A 276 49.80 16.29 -20.01
CA THR A 276 49.82 16.35 -21.48
C THR A 276 48.55 16.99 -22.04
N SER A 277 48.63 17.50 -23.28
CA SER A 277 47.45 18.07 -23.97
C SER A 277 46.32 17.05 -24.13
N GLU A 278 46.64 15.77 -24.28
CA GLU A 278 45.69 14.65 -24.36
C GLU A 278 44.98 14.45 -23.02
N GLN A 279 45.72 14.32 -21.91
CA GLN A 279 45.13 14.22 -20.57
C GLN A 279 44.23 15.42 -20.22
N ARG A 280 44.62 16.63 -20.62
CA ARG A 280 43.77 17.83 -20.43
C ARG A 280 42.51 17.80 -21.30
N GLN A 281 42.56 17.20 -22.49
CA GLN A 281 41.40 17.04 -23.36
C GLN A 281 40.45 15.98 -22.81
N ASP A 282 40.96 14.81 -22.42
CA ASP A 282 40.19 13.74 -21.80
C ASP A 282 39.47 14.24 -20.54
N HIS A 283 40.17 14.99 -19.68
CA HIS A 283 39.56 15.60 -18.50
C HIS A 283 38.43 16.58 -18.87
N ARG A 284 38.62 17.42 -19.91
CA ARG A 284 37.54 18.32 -20.38
C ARG A 284 36.33 17.54 -20.89
N ASP A 285 36.53 16.44 -21.60
CA ASP A 285 35.45 15.64 -22.15
C ASP A 285 34.67 14.92 -21.03
N LEU A 286 35.36 14.43 -20.00
CA LEU A 286 34.73 13.88 -18.79
C LEU A 286 33.93 14.93 -18.01
N VAL A 287 34.47 16.14 -17.86
CA VAL A 287 33.75 17.26 -17.21
C VAL A 287 32.50 17.65 -18.02
N GLN A 288 32.61 17.71 -19.35
CA GLN A 288 31.46 18.00 -20.21
C GLN A 288 30.39 16.90 -20.12
N GLU A 289 30.80 15.63 -20.10
CA GLU A 289 29.87 14.50 -19.92
C GLU A 289 29.18 14.53 -18.56
N ARG A 290 29.91 14.90 -17.49
CA ARG A 290 29.35 15.14 -16.16
C ARG A 290 28.19 16.14 -16.21
N GLU A 291 28.38 17.27 -16.88
CA GLU A 291 27.35 18.31 -16.97
C GLU A 291 26.10 17.83 -17.74
N VAL A 292 26.26 17.04 -18.80
CA VAL A 292 25.12 16.45 -19.53
C VAL A 292 24.33 15.49 -18.62
N ARG A 293 25.02 14.64 -17.86
CA ARG A 293 24.40 13.69 -16.91
C ARG A 293 23.70 14.39 -15.76
N LEU A 294 24.32 15.43 -15.19
CA LEU A 294 23.69 16.26 -14.16
C LEU A 294 22.42 16.93 -14.69
N THR A 295 22.41 17.40 -15.94
CA THR A 295 21.20 17.93 -16.57
C THR A 295 20.13 16.85 -16.73
N ALA A 296 20.48 15.64 -17.19
CA ALA A 296 19.52 14.53 -17.28
C ALA A 296 18.93 14.15 -15.90
N GLN A 297 19.76 14.09 -14.85
CA GLN A 297 19.29 13.88 -13.48
C GLN A 297 18.35 15.00 -13.02
N ARG A 298 18.71 16.27 -13.25
CA ARG A 298 17.88 17.43 -12.87
C ARG A 298 16.51 17.39 -13.53
N ILE A 299 16.44 17.08 -14.83
CA ILE A 299 15.17 16.92 -15.54
C ILE A 299 14.33 15.84 -14.88
N LEU A 300 14.89 14.66 -14.60
CA LEU A 300 14.16 13.59 -13.90
C LEU A 300 13.65 14.08 -12.54
N VAL A 301 14.51 14.67 -11.70
CA VAL A 301 14.15 15.16 -10.36
C VAL A 301 13.01 16.18 -10.46
N THR A 302 13.13 17.21 -11.31
CA THR A 302 12.12 18.27 -11.48
C THR A 302 10.72 17.71 -11.75
N HIS A 303 10.64 16.62 -12.52
CA HIS A 303 9.37 16.01 -12.89
C HIS A 303 8.88 14.93 -11.91
N LEU A 304 9.67 14.54 -10.90
CA LEU A 304 9.27 13.58 -9.87
C LEU A 304 8.76 14.25 -8.60
N CYS A 305 9.00 15.54 -8.42
CA CYS A 305 8.64 16.23 -7.18
C CYS A 305 7.31 16.98 -7.36
N PRO A 306 6.28 16.67 -6.57
CA PRO A 306 4.94 17.25 -6.71
C PRO A 306 4.83 18.70 -6.21
N GLY A 307 5.87 19.25 -5.58
CA GLY A 307 5.81 20.57 -4.93
C GLY A 307 5.34 20.50 -3.47
N SER A 308 5.10 21.67 -2.86
CA SER A 308 4.82 21.80 -1.42
C SER A 308 3.35 21.59 -1.03
N ASP A 309 2.42 21.71 -1.98
CA ASP A 309 0.98 21.52 -1.75
C ASP A 309 0.55 20.10 -2.19
N PRO A 310 0.18 19.20 -1.25
CA PRO A 310 -0.28 17.86 -1.59
C PRO A 310 -1.59 17.81 -2.40
N ASP A 311 -2.45 18.82 -2.28
CA ASP A 311 -3.77 18.85 -2.93
C ASP A 311 -3.68 19.41 -4.36
N HIS A 312 -2.66 20.22 -4.64
CA HIS A 312 -2.43 20.85 -5.93
C HIS A 312 -0.97 20.68 -6.37
N PRO A 313 -0.61 19.52 -6.94
CA PRO A 313 0.76 19.29 -7.38
C PRO A 313 1.16 20.27 -8.48
N ASP A 314 2.45 20.62 -8.51
CA ASP A 314 3.04 21.50 -9.51
C ASP A 314 2.79 20.98 -10.93
N SER A 315 2.60 21.89 -11.89
CA SER A 315 2.30 21.52 -13.29
C SER A 315 3.45 20.80 -14.00
N THR A 316 4.66 20.85 -13.44
CA THR A 316 5.82 20.09 -13.90
C THR A 316 5.82 18.65 -13.40
N PHE A 317 5.03 18.29 -12.39
CA PHE A 317 5.03 16.94 -11.84
C PHE A 317 4.45 15.91 -12.82
N TRP A 318 5.17 14.82 -13.02
CA TRP A 318 4.76 13.69 -13.85
C TRP A 318 4.32 12.52 -12.95
N PRO A 319 3.00 12.32 -12.76
CA PRO A 319 2.49 11.25 -11.91
C PRO A 319 2.80 9.87 -12.49
N ASN A 320 2.88 8.86 -11.61
CA ASN A 320 3.11 7.45 -11.96
C ASN A 320 4.41 7.17 -12.74
N THR A 321 5.42 8.02 -12.58
CA THR A 321 6.71 7.87 -13.26
C THR A 321 7.56 6.77 -12.61
N SER A 322 8.17 5.93 -13.45
CA SER A 322 9.05 4.84 -13.02
C SER A 322 10.47 5.06 -13.52
N LEU A 323 11.47 4.77 -12.68
CA LEU A 323 12.89 4.88 -13.05
C LEU A 323 13.55 3.50 -13.11
N ASP A 324 14.35 3.28 -14.15
CA ASP A 324 15.30 2.17 -14.24
C ASP A 324 16.72 2.69 -14.44
N LEU A 325 17.41 2.88 -13.32
CA LEU A 325 18.79 3.35 -13.21
C LEU A 325 19.71 2.23 -12.72
N THR A 326 19.35 0.98 -13.05
CA THR A 326 20.17 -0.21 -12.75
C THR A 326 21.58 -0.05 -13.31
N GLY A 327 22.59 -0.17 -12.45
CA GLY A 327 24.00 -0.02 -12.82
C GLY A 327 24.46 1.40 -13.16
N ALA A 328 23.59 2.41 -13.04
CA ALA A 328 23.95 3.79 -13.35
C ALA A 328 24.91 4.38 -12.31
N THR A 329 25.74 5.34 -12.73
CA THR A 329 26.50 6.22 -11.82
C THR A 329 25.77 7.54 -11.66
N LEU A 330 25.34 7.85 -10.45
CA LEU A 330 24.47 8.96 -10.09
C LEU A 330 25.24 9.91 -9.17
N ILE A 331 25.26 11.20 -9.51
CA ILE A 331 26.12 12.20 -8.85
C ILE A 331 25.25 13.14 -8.04
N ASP A 332 25.48 13.21 -6.72
CA ASP A 332 24.74 14.07 -5.79
C ASP A 332 23.22 14.03 -6.02
N LEU A 333 22.67 12.81 -6.21
CA LEU A 333 21.26 12.66 -6.55
C LEU A 333 20.40 12.94 -5.33
N ASP A 334 19.55 13.96 -5.45
CA ASP A 334 18.56 14.31 -4.45
C ASP A 334 17.14 14.13 -5.01
N LEU A 335 16.42 13.18 -4.46
CA LEU A 335 15.01 12.89 -4.71
C LEU A 335 14.13 13.28 -3.51
N SER A 336 14.65 14.05 -2.55
CA SER A 336 13.91 14.35 -1.31
C SER A 336 12.53 14.94 -1.59
N ASN A 337 11.51 14.39 -0.92
CA ASN A 337 10.09 14.72 -1.07
C ASN A 337 9.49 14.44 -2.45
N CYS A 338 10.15 13.65 -3.30
CA CYS A 338 9.65 13.29 -4.62
C CYS A 338 8.83 11.99 -4.58
N HIS A 339 7.99 11.78 -5.59
CA HIS A 339 7.08 10.65 -5.71
C HIS A 339 7.46 9.79 -6.91
N LEU A 340 7.68 8.50 -6.66
CA LEU A 340 8.00 7.51 -7.68
C LEU A 340 6.98 6.37 -7.66
N HIS A 341 6.64 5.86 -8.84
CA HIS A 341 5.87 4.63 -8.95
C HIS A 341 6.76 3.42 -8.66
N ILE A 342 7.64 3.06 -9.60
CA ILE A 342 8.67 2.01 -9.45
C ILE A 342 10.04 2.66 -9.51
N ALA A 343 10.97 2.23 -8.67
CA ALA A 343 12.35 2.71 -8.72
C ALA A 343 13.35 1.56 -8.68
N ARG A 344 14.15 1.42 -9.74
CA ARG A 344 15.22 0.42 -9.82
C ARG A 344 16.58 1.11 -9.85
N PHE A 345 17.34 0.88 -8.81
CA PHE A 345 18.72 1.32 -8.59
C PHE A 345 19.64 0.13 -8.30
N ALA A 346 19.26 -1.08 -8.71
CA ALA A 346 20.08 -2.26 -8.47
C ALA A 346 21.47 -2.08 -9.07
N ASN A 347 22.52 -2.36 -8.28
CA ASN A 347 23.93 -2.14 -8.64
C ASN A 347 24.29 -0.70 -9.07
N ALA A 348 23.44 0.29 -8.78
CA ALA A 348 23.76 1.69 -9.06
C ALA A 348 24.87 2.19 -8.12
N GLN A 349 25.65 3.16 -8.57
CA GLN A 349 26.68 3.84 -7.79
C GLN A 349 26.23 5.27 -7.53
N PHE A 350 26.01 5.62 -6.27
CA PHE A 350 25.72 6.98 -5.83
C PHE A 350 27.02 7.62 -5.35
N THR A 351 27.56 8.53 -6.16
CA THR A 351 28.77 9.29 -5.85
C THR A 351 28.38 10.64 -5.25
N GLY A 352 29.01 11.00 -4.15
CA GLY A 352 28.57 12.14 -3.34
C GLY A 352 27.35 11.79 -2.49
N HIS A 353 26.67 12.82 -1.98
CA HIS A 353 25.54 12.60 -1.08
C HIS A 353 24.28 12.16 -1.82
N ALA A 354 23.51 11.24 -1.25
CA ALA A 354 22.29 10.73 -1.88
C ALA A 354 21.04 11.00 -1.02
N GLY A 355 20.14 11.84 -1.54
CA GLY A 355 18.93 12.28 -0.85
C GLY A 355 17.69 11.48 -1.28
N PHE A 356 17.03 10.84 -0.32
CA PHE A 356 15.73 10.17 -0.45
C PHE A 356 14.76 10.54 0.67
N GLY A 357 15.08 11.57 1.46
CA GLY A 357 14.30 11.96 2.63
C GLY A 357 12.85 12.30 2.22
N GLY A 358 11.87 11.72 2.90
CA GLY A 358 10.45 11.95 2.58
C GLY A 358 9.98 11.45 1.21
N VAL A 359 10.80 10.70 0.45
CA VAL A 359 10.38 10.10 -0.83
C VAL A 359 9.20 9.16 -0.61
N ARG A 360 8.27 9.11 -1.58
CA ARG A 360 7.22 8.10 -1.62
C ARG A 360 7.44 7.17 -2.81
N PHE A 361 7.73 5.90 -2.53
CA PHE A 361 7.71 4.81 -3.50
C PHE A 361 6.36 4.12 -3.43
N ALA A 362 5.54 4.28 -4.47
CA ALA A 362 4.20 3.70 -4.53
C ALA A 362 4.22 2.18 -4.74
N GLU A 363 5.23 1.67 -5.44
CA GLU A 363 5.48 0.24 -5.67
C GLU A 363 6.89 -0.14 -5.18
N ASP A 364 7.43 -1.25 -5.69
CA ASP A 364 8.75 -1.77 -5.33
C ASP A 364 9.88 -0.74 -5.57
N ALA A 365 10.78 -0.66 -4.59
CA ALA A 365 12.01 0.13 -4.64
C ALA A 365 13.22 -0.79 -4.48
N GLU A 366 14.07 -0.85 -5.49
CA GLU A 366 15.17 -1.81 -5.59
C GLU A 366 16.52 -1.09 -5.53
N PHE A 367 17.28 -1.32 -4.47
CA PHE A 367 18.64 -0.83 -4.24
C PHE A 367 19.65 -1.97 -4.10
N GLY A 368 19.25 -3.21 -4.41
CA GLY A 368 20.09 -4.39 -4.20
C GLY A 368 21.44 -4.27 -4.91
N GLY A 369 22.52 -4.50 -4.18
CA GLY A 369 23.90 -4.35 -4.68
C GLY A 369 24.34 -2.91 -4.98
N ALA A 370 23.51 -1.91 -4.73
CA ALA A 370 23.89 -0.50 -4.92
C ALA A 370 25.01 -0.09 -3.96
N VAL A 371 25.76 0.94 -4.34
CA VAL A 371 26.86 1.49 -3.54
C VAL A 371 26.64 2.98 -3.33
N PHE A 372 26.57 3.41 -2.08
CA PHE A 372 26.56 4.82 -1.67
C PHE A 372 27.94 5.18 -1.15
N THR A 373 28.66 6.10 -1.79
CA THR A 373 30.03 6.43 -1.38
C THR A 373 30.07 7.33 -0.14
N GLU A 374 29.12 8.26 -0.04
CA GLU A 374 28.94 9.17 1.10
C GLU A 374 27.62 8.87 1.83
N ASP A 375 27.12 9.83 2.61
CA ASP A 375 25.87 9.72 3.35
C ASP A 375 24.66 9.50 2.43
N ALA A 376 23.76 8.61 2.88
CA ALA A 376 22.49 8.30 2.22
C ALA A 376 21.31 8.58 3.17
N TRP A 377 20.43 9.49 2.78
CA TRP A 377 19.32 9.97 3.60
C TRP A 377 17.99 9.39 3.15
N PHE A 378 17.43 8.47 3.92
CA PHE A 378 16.10 7.85 3.76
C PHE A 378 15.15 8.22 4.92
N SER A 379 15.44 9.30 5.64
CA SER A 379 14.62 9.69 6.79
C SER A 379 13.20 10.08 6.35
N GLY A 380 12.18 9.53 7.02
CA GLY A 380 10.78 9.75 6.67
C GLY A 380 10.34 9.21 5.31
N THR A 381 11.18 8.44 4.61
CA THR A 381 10.83 7.81 3.33
C THR A 381 9.70 6.81 3.51
N LYS A 382 8.77 6.75 2.56
CA LYS A 382 7.64 5.81 2.56
C LYS A 382 7.78 4.80 1.43
N PHE A 383 7.98 3.53 1.78
CA PHE A 383 7.99 2.38 0.89
C PHE A 383 6.65 1.66 0.96
N THR A 384 5.78 1.90 -0.03
CA THR A 384 4.46 1.26 -0.10
C THR A 384 4.56 -0.17 -0.65
N GLY A 385 5.46 -0.39 -1.61
CA GLY A 385 5.85 -1.72 -2.09
C GLY A 385 7.01 -2.34 -1.30
N THR A 386 7.62 -3.39 -1.85
CA THR A 386 8.77 -4.06 -1.23
C THR A 386 10.02 -3.20 -1.36
N ALA A 387 10.76 -3.01 -0.26
CA ALA A 387 12.03 -2.29 -0.27
C ALA A 387 13.20 -3.29 -0.25
N LYS A 388 14.01 -3.32 -1.31
CA LYS A 388 15.08 -4.30 -1.50
C LYS A 388 16.44 -3.63 -1.42
N PHE A 389 17.13 -3.78 -0.29
CA PHE A 389 18.49 -3.30 -0.01
C PHE A 389 19.50 -4.46 0.15
N GLY A 390 19.18 -5.65 -0.38
CA GLY A 390 20.03 -6.81 -0.24
C GLY A 390 21.40 -6.60 -0.88
N GLY A 391 22.48 -6.82 -0.12
CA GLY A 391 23.85 -6.60 -0.60
C GLY A 391 24.23 -5.14 -0.88
N THR A 392 23.40 -4.17 -0.52
CA THR A 392 23.71 -2.74 -0.66
C THR A 392 24.87 -2.36 0.24
N ARG A 393 25.75 -1.47 -0.22
CA ARG A 393 26.87 -0.93 0.56
C ARG A 393 26.68 0.56 0.82
N PHE A 394 26.61 0.95 2.08
CA PHE A 394 26.60 2.34 2.53
C PHE A 394 28.00 2.68 3.07
N GLY A 395 28.77 3.47 2.32
CA GLY A 395 30.11 3.90 2.72
C GLY A 395 30.09 4.93 3.85
N GLY A 396 29.19 5.91 3.75
CA GLY A 396 28.89 6.88 4.80
C GLY A 396 27.76 6.45 5.74
N ASN A 397 27.13 7.43 6.38
CA ASN A 397 25.99 7.21 7.26
C ASN A 397 24.74 6.84 6.44
N ALA A 398 23.96 5.89 6.93
CA ALA A 398 22.69 5.50 6.35
C ALA A 398 21.54 5.87 7.30
N GLN A 399 20.72 6.84 6.91
CA GLN A 399 19.69 7.41 7.78
C GLN A 399 18.30 6.95 7.34
N PHE A 400 17.70 6.00 8.03
CA PHE A 400 16.34 5.48 7.84
C PHE A 400 15.40 5.88 9.00
N GLY A 401 15.75 6.94 9.75
CA GLY A 401 14.94 7.41 10.86
C GLY A 401 13.52 7.76 10.42
N GLU A 402 12.51 7.32 11.16
CA GLU A 402 11.09 7.51 10.83
C GLU A 402 10.65 6.96 9.46
N ALA A 403 11.48 6.16 8.77
CA ALA A 403 11.10 5.54 7.50
C ALA A 403 9.95 4.54 7.71
N GLU A 404 9.02 4.48 6.75
CA GLU A 404 7.86 3.60 6.78
C GLU A 404 7.96 2.54 5.67
N PHE A 405 8.04 1.28 6.06
CA PHE A 405 8.05 0.12 5.16
C PHE A 405 6.72 -0.63 5.29
N ALA A 406 5.79 -0.41 4.37
CA ALA A 406 4.46 -1.02 4.45
C ALA A 406 4.47 -2.53 4.14
N ARG A 407 5.43 -2.98 3.33
CA ARG A 407 5.67 -4.38 2.94
C ARG A 407 7.00 -4.88 3.49
N ASP A 408 7.55 -5.93 2.90
CA ASP A 408 8.82 -6.48 3.33
C ASP A 408 9.96 -5.48 3.08
N ALA A 409 10.86 -5.37 4.06
CA ALA A 409 12.09 -4.61 3.97
C ALA A 409 13.28 -5.58 4.06
N ARG A 410 14.05 -5.70 2.97
CA ARG A 410 15.10 -6.71 2.84
C ARG A 410 16.47 -6.06 2.78
N PHE A 411 17.21 -6.12 3.88
CA PHE A 411 18.58 -5.64 4.06
C PHE A 411 19.57 -6.81 4.19
N GLY A 412 19.20 -8.01 3.74
CA GLY A 412 20.06 -9.19 3.85
C GLY A 412 21.41 -8.99 3.16
N GLY A 413 22.51 -9.25 3.88
CA GLY A 413 23.87 -9.03 3.39
C GLY A 413 24.23 -7.56 3.11
N ALA A 414 23.42 -6.59 3.53
CA ALA A 414 23.77 -5.17 3.41
C ALA A 414 24.95 -4.81 4.32
N VAL A 415 25.78 -3.88 3.89
CA VAL A 415 26.96 -3.41 4.63
C VAL A 415 26.79 -1.93 4.94
N PHE A 416 26.82 -1.58 6.22
CA PHE A 416 26.77 -0.22 6.74
C PHE A 416 28.15 0.15 7.29
N GLY A 417 28.92 0.92 6.51
CA GLY A 417 30.26 1.38 6.85
C GLY A 417 30.26 2.47 7.93
N GLY A 418 29.33 3.43 7.83
CA GLY A 418 29.08 4.46 8.85
C GLY A 418 27.99 4.10 9.84
N THR A 419 27.43 5.11 10.52
CA THR A 419 26.29 4.92 11.43
C THR A 419 25.02 4.57 10.65
N ALA A 420 24.33 3.53 11.08
CA ALA A 420 23.05 3.10 10.53
C ALA A 420 21.91 3.48 11.49
N ARG A 421 21.07 4.45 11.10
CA ARG A 421 19.97 4.95 11.95
C ARG A 421 18.63 4.44 11.46
N PHE A 422 17.98 3.61 12.25
CA PHE A 422 16.61 3.11 12.06
C PHE A 422 15.68 3.55 13.21
N GLY A 423 16.08 4.56 13.98
CA GLY A 423 15.29 5.09 15.08
C GLY A 423 13.89 5.48 14.65
N MET A 424 12.87 5.05 15.39
CA MET A 424 11.44 5.27 15.09
C MET A 424 10.97 4.75 13.71
N ALA A 425 11.77 3.95 13.01
CA ALA A 425 11.36 3.34 11.74
C ALA A 425 10.22 2.33 11.96
N ARG A 426 9.35 2.19 10.97
CA ARG A 426 8.16 1.32 11.02
C ARG A 426 8.24 0.26 9.93
N PHE A 427 8.34 -1.00 10.34
CA PHE A 427 8.31 -2.16 9.45
C PHE A 427 6.96 -2.86 9.57
N GLY A 428 6.05 -2.64 8.62
CA GLY A 428 4.69 -3.18 8.66
C GLY A 428 4.61 -4.69 8.41
N ARG A 429 5.59 -5.26 7.70
CA ARG A 429 5.74 -6.70 7.45
C ARG A 429 7.13 -7.16 7.89
N ASN A 430 7.73 -8.12 7.18
CA ASN A 430 9.00 -8.70 7.58
C ASN A 430 10.15 -7.70 7.38
N ALA A 431 11.03 -7.62 8.35
CA ALA A 431 12.28 -6.86 8.27
C ALA A 431 13.45 -7.82 8.37
N GLU A 432 14.22 -7.96 7.30
CA GLU A 432 15.28 -8.95 7.17
C GLU A 432 16.64 -8.28 7.08
N PHE A 433 17.45 -8.43 8.12
CA PHE A 433 18.85 -8.01 8.25
C PHE A 433 19.78 -9.24 8.37
N VAL A 434 19.37 -10.38 7.81
CA VAL A 434 20.16 -11.63 7.85
C VAL A 434 21.51 -11.41 7.18
N GLU A 435 22.61 -11.80 7.83
CA GLU A 435 23.98 -11.58 7.35
C GLU A 435 24.35 -10.10 7.09
N ALA A 436 23.57 -9.14 7.58
CA ALA A 436 23.93 -7.73 7.47
C ALA A 436 25.14 -7.40 8.35
N GLU A 437 25.98 -6.48 7.88
CA GLU A 437 27.17 -6.01 8.59
C GLU A 437 27.04 -4.52 8.93
N PHE A 438 27.09 -4.19 10.21
CA PHE A 438 27.09 -2.83 10.74
C PHE A 438 28.47 -2.52 11.30
N ALA A 439 29.35 -1.91 10.50
CA ALA A 439 30.71 -1.58 10.93
C ALA A 439 30.71 -0.43 11.95
N GLY A 440 29.85 0.57 11.76
CA GLY A 440 29.59 1.65 12.71
C GLY A 440 28.47 1.34 13.70
N THR A 441 28.02 2.36 14.45
CA THR A 441 26.89 2.28 15.39
C THR A 441 25.59 1.96 14.65
N ALA A 442 24.76 1.09 15.23
CA ALA A 442 23.44 0.74 14.71
C ALA A 442 22.34 1.13 15.69
N GLU A 443 21.49 2.09 15.31
CA GLU A 443 20.46 2.67 16.18
C GLU A 443 19.07 2.21 15.72
N PHE A 444 18.42 1.31 16.47
CA PHE A 444 17.04 0.83 16.26
C PHE A 444 16.10 1.29 17.38
N GLY A 445 16.48 2.31 18.15
CA GLY A 445 15.69 2.84 19.26
C GLY A 445 14.27 3.22 18.84
N MET A 446 13.27 2.79 19.61
CA MET A 446 11.84 3.03 19.33
C MET A 446 11.35 2.54 17.96
N ALA A 447 12.12 1.71 17.25
CA ALA A 447 11.68 1.13 15.99
C ALA A 447 10.54 0.12 16.23
N ARG A 448 9.63 0.00 15.26
CA ARG A 448 8.48 -0.91 15.33
C ARG A 448 8.53 -1.96 14.25
N PHE A 449 8.53 -3.23 14.65
CA PHE A 449 8.53 -4.40 13.79
C PHE A 449 7.17 -5.12 13.88
N GLY A 450 6.32 -4.85 12.89
CA GLY A 450 4.97 -5.41 12.72
C GLY A 450 4.96 -6.88 12.30
N GLY A 451 5.96 -7.30 11.51
CA GLY A 451 6.16 -8.69 11.11
C GLY A 451 7.38 -9.33 11.76
N THR A 452 7.88 -10.40 11.15
CA THR A 452 9.09 -11.08 11.62
C THR A 452 10.30 -10.14 11.49
N ALA A 453 11.05 -9.95 12.57
CA ALA A 453 12.33 -9.25 12.55
C ALA A 453 13.48 -10.25 12.59
N GLY A 454 14.29 -10.30 11.53
CA GLY A 454 15.36 -11.27 11.37
C GLY A 454 16.73 -10.62 11.31
N PHE A 455 17.56 -10.82 12.33
CA PHE A 455 18.96 -10.39 12.44
C PHE A 455 19.93 -11.58 12.48
N GLY A 456 19.47 -12.77 12.09
CA GLY A 456 20.27 -13.99 12.15
C GLY A 456 21.59 -13.86 11.40
N MET A 457 22.68 -14.31 12.01
CA MET A 457 24.05 -14.20 11.48
C MET A 457 24.53 -12.76 11.16
N ALA A 458 23.78 -11.73 11.57
CA ALA A 458 24.23 -10.35 11.41
C ALA A 458 25.43 -10.04 12.32
N ARG A 459 26.22 -9.04 11.94
CA ARG A 459 27.41 -8.59 12.65
C ARG A 459 27.30 -7.10 12.97
N PHE A 460 27.38 -6.77 14.25
CA PHE A 460 27.44 -5.40 14.76
C PHE A 460 28.85 -5.15 15.28
N GLY A 461 29.65 -4.44 14.50
CA GLY A 461 31.03 -4.06 14.80
C GLY A 461 31.14 -2.86 15.73
N GLY A 462 30.19 -1.93 15.66
CA GLY A 462 29.99 -0.84 16.62
C GLY A 462 28.92 -1.15 17.67
N ASP A 463 28.58 -0.14 18.48
CA ASP A 463 27.48 -0.25 19.45
C ASP A 463 26.14 -0.44 18.76
N ALA A 464 25.23 -1.19 19.40
CA ALA A 464 23.90 -1.45 18.88
C ALA A 464 22.83 -1.09 19.92
N SER A 465 21.85 -0.28 19.53
CA SER A 465 20.74 0.12 20.39
C SER A 465 19.41 -0.39 19.85
N PHE A 466 18.66 -1.10 20.67
CA PHE A 466 17.27 -1.50 20.46
C PHE A 466 16.38 -1.02 21.62
N GLY A 467 16.80 0.06 22.31
CA GLY A 467 16.06 0.62 23.43
C GLY A 467 14.63 1.01 23.03
N LEU A 468 13.64 0.62 23.82
CA LEU A 468 12.21 0.88 23.56
C LEU A 468 11.70 0.35 22.20
N ALA A 469 12.45 -0.53 21.52
CA ALA A 469 12.02 -1.12 20.27
C ALA A 469 10.86 -2.09 20.50
N GLN A 470 9.89 -2.11 19.58
CA GLN A 470 8.69 -2.93 19.67
C GLN A 470 8.71 -4.00 18.58
N PHE A 471 8.85 -5.26 18.99
CA PHE A 471 8.80 -6.43 18.13
C PHE A 471 7.46 -7.13 18.30
N THR A 472 6.51 -6.76 17.45
CA THR A 472 5.12 -7.23 17.53
C THR A 472 4.80 -8.47 16.69
N GLY A 473 5.72 -8.87 15.81
CA GLY A 473 5.58 -10.08 14.99
C GLY A 473 5.77 -11.37 15.80
N ASP A 474 5.34 -12.50 15.21
CA ASP A 474 5.32 -13.81 15.88
C ASP A 474 6.71 -14.28 16.37
N VAL A 475 7.77 -13.90 15.66
CA VAL A 475 9.14 -14.28 15.99
C VAL A 475 10.12 -13.13 15.71
N THR A 476 11.07 -12.95 16.63
CA THR A 476 12.25 -12.11 16.47
C THR A 476 13.51 -12.96 16.56
N ARG A 477 14.41 -12.88 15.58
CA ARG A 477 15.58 -13.77 15.48
C ARG A 477 16.89 -13.01 15.52
N PHE A 478 17.68 -13.25 16.55
CA PHE A 478 19.09 -12.88 16.72
C PHE A 478 20.00 -14.13 16.74
N VAL A 479 19.54 -15.24 16.15
CA VAL A 479 20.26 -16.52 16.16
C VAL A 479 21.63 -16.36 15.50
N GLN A 480 22.68 -16.77 16.22
CA GLN A 480 24.08 -16.65 15.78
C GLN A 480 24.53 -15.22 15.40
N THR A 481 23.80 -14.19 15.84
CA THR A 481 24.20 -12.79 15.70
C THR A 481 25.44 -12.49 16.55
N GLN A 482 26.27 -11.55 16.10
CA GLN A 482 27.47 -11.12 16.80
C GLN A 482 27.41 -9.63 17.07
N PHE A 483 27.45 -9.25 18.35
CA PHE A 483 27.65 -7.88 18.81
C PHE A 483 29.08 -7.77 19.33
N ALA A 484 29.93 -6.99 18.67
CA ALA A 484 31.34 -6.84 19.05
C ALA A 484 31.52 -5.86 20.20
N GLN A 485 30.72 -4.78 20.23
CA GLN A 485 30.68 -3.77 21.29
C GLN A 485 29.42 -3.93 22.14
N ASN A 486 28.99 -2.85 22.80
CA ASN A 486 27.86 -2.87 23.71
C ASN A 486 26.55 -3.03 22.93
N VAL A 487 25.59 -3.71 23.54
CA VAL A 487 24.22 -3.76 23.03
C VAL A 487 23.21 -3.50 24.13
N GLU A 488 22.17 -2.75 23.79
CA GLU A 488 21.04 -2.49 24.66
C GLU A 488 19.71 -2.90 24.04
N PHE A 489 18.89 -3.55 24.86
CA PHE A 489 17.49 -3.90 24.65
C PHE A 489 16.64 -3.35 25.81
N VAL A 490 17.07 -2.23 26.39
CA VAL A 490 16.42 -1.64 27.57
C VAL A 490 14.98 -1.25 27.22
N ALA A 491 14.03 -1.71 28.02
CA ALA A 491 12.59 -1.55 27.81
C ALA A 491 12.10 -1.99 26.41
N ALA A 492 12.83 -2.88 25.73
CA ALA A 492 12.39 -3.45 24.47
C ALA A 492 11.23 -4.44 24.70
N GLU A 493 10.26 -4.44 23.79
CA GLU A 493 9.06 -5.28 23.87
C GLU A 493 9.07 -6.36 22.80
N PHE A 494 9.06 -7.63 23.21
CA PHE A 494 8.95 -8.79 22.34
C PHE A 494 7.61 -9.48 22.58
N THR A 495 6.63 -9.25 21.70
CA THR A 495 5.30 -9.87 21.86
C THR A 495 5.29 -11.33 21.39
N GLY A 496 6.10 -11.64 20.38
CA GLY A 496 6.34 -12.99 19.86
C GLY A 496 7.50 -13.70 20.56
N THR A 497 7.92 -14.82 19.98
CA THR A 497 9.08 -15.59 20.47
C THR A 497 10.37 -14.82 20.15
N ALA A 498 11.26 -14.66 21.14
CA ALA A 498 12.55 -14.00 20.95
C ALA A 498 13.69 -15.03 20.96
N GLU A 499 14.42 -15.14 19.84
CA GLU A 499 15.45 -16.16 19.65
C GLU A 499 16.85 -15.53 19.62
N PHE A 500 17.62 -15.72 20.69
CA PHE A 500 19.04 -15.34 20.85
C PHE A 500 19.96 -16.58 20.93
N GLY A 501 19.55 -17.68 20.30
CA GLY A 501 20.31 -18.93 20.33
C GLY A 501 21.69 -18.77 19.68
N GLY A 502 22.75 -19.10 20.41
CA GLY A 502 24.13 -18.99 19.95
C GLY A 502 24.61 -17.56 19.64
N THR A 503 23.86 -16.54 20.05
CA THR A 503 24.27 -15.12 19.93
C THR A 503 25.53 -14.86 20.73
N ARG A 504 26.40 -13.98 20.23
CA ARG A 504 27.61 -13.53 20.93
C ARG A 504 27.49 -12.06 21.25
N PHE A 505 27.55 -11.73 22.53
CA PHE A 505 27.66 -10.39 23.07
C PHE A 505 29.10 -10.18 23.53
N GLY A 506 29.87 -9.38 22.79
CA GLY A 506 31.31 -9.24 22.98
C GLY A 506 31.68 -8.36 24.18
N ARG A 507 30.90 -7.30 24.39
CA ARG A 507 30.95 -6.42 25.56
C ARG A 507 29.64 -6.52 26.34
N ASP A 508 29.16 -5.41 26.86
CA ASP A 508 28.05 -5.40 27.80
C ASP A 508 26.72 -5.56 27.06
N ALA A 509 25.79 -6.28 27.69
CA ALA A 509 24.48 -6.58 27.12
C ALA A 509 23.38 -6.28 28.13
N TRP A 510 22.60 -5.24 27.85
CA TRP A 510 21.58 -4.73 28.77
C TRP A 510 20.16 -5.07 28.29
N PHE A 511 19.43 -5.84 29.08
CA PHE A 511 18.02 -6.21 28.89
C PHE A 511 17.14 -5.65 30.02
N GLY A 512 17.56 -4.53 30.63
CA GLY A 512 16.82 -3.89 31.71
C GLY A 512 15.39 -3.57 31.30
N GLU A 513 14.39 -3.92 32.11
CA GLU A 513 12.96 -3.68 31.87
C GLU A 513 12.40 -4.29 30.57
N ALA A 514 13.18 -5.12 29.87
CA ALA A 514 12.75 -5.79 28.65
C ALA A 514 11.55 -6.71 28.93
N GLN A 515 10.60 -6.72 28.00
CA GLN A 515 9.35 -7.46 28.12
C GLN A 515 9.31 -8.57 27.07
N PHE A 516 9.37 -9.83 27.50
CA PHE A 516 9.22 -11.01 26.65
C PHE A 516 7.85 -11.64 26.90
N ALA A 517 6.86 -11.39 26.05
CA ALA A 517 5.50 -11.89 26.28
C ALA A 517 5.36 -13.41 26.04
N ARG A 518 6.18 -13.97 25.14
CA ARG A 518 6.27 -15.41 24.82
C ARG A 518 7.66 -15.93 25.22
N ASP A 519 8.05 -17.07 24.65
CA ASP A 519 9.31 -17.73 24.97
C ASP A 519 10.50 -16.86 24.56
N ALA A 520 11.53 -16.83 25.41
CA ALA A 520 12.81 -16.18 25.19
C ALA A 520 13.92 -17.23 25.23
N HIS A 521 14.61 -17.43 24.11
CA HIS A 521 15.60 -18.48 23.92
C HIS A 521 17.01 -17.92 23.84
N PHE A 522 17.83 -18.15 24.85
CA PHE A 522 19.25 -17.79 24.93
C PHE A 522 20.16 -19.04 24.93
N LEU A 523 19.68 -20.15 24.35
CA LEU A 523 20.41 -21.43 24.35
C LEU A 523 21.80 -21.25 23.71
N GLY A 524 22.86 -21.57 24.46
CA GLY A 524 24.24 -21.45 23.98
C GLY A 524 24.71 -20.02 23.69
N ALA A 525 23.95 -19.00 24.12
CA ALA A 525 24.37 -17.61 24.00
C ALA A 525 25.63 -17.34 24.83
N ARG A 526 26.47 -16.40 24.39
CA ARG A 526 27.73 -16.04 25.05
C ARG A 526 27.76 -14.56 25.37
N PHE A 527 27.89 -14.24 26.64
CA PHE A 527 28.02 -12.90 27.19
C PHE A 527 29.47 -12.71 27.63
N GLY A 528 30.23 -11.93 26.87
CA GLY A 528 31.66 -11.70 27.08
C GLY A 528 31.95 -10.57 28.07
N GLY A 529 31.08 -9.56 28.12
CA GLY A 529 31.09 -8.50 29.13
C GLY A 529 30.01 -8.70 30.19
N ASP A 530 29.63 -7.58 30.79
CA ASP A 530 28.61 -7.51 31.83
C ASP A 530 27.21 -7.66 31.23
N SER A 531 26.29 -8.30 31.96
CA SER A 531 24.93 -8.53 31.48
C SER A 531 23.87 -8.25 32.53
N GLY A 532 22.86 -7.46 32.16
CA GLY A 532 21.80 -7.03 33.09
C GLY A 532 20.42 -7.37 32.60
N PHE A 533 19.60 -7.92 33.48
CA PHE A 533 18.18 -8.25 33.28
C PHE A 533 17.33 -7.59 34.37
N ALA A 534 17.78 -6.45 34.90
CA ALA A 534 17.09 -5.75 35.99
C ALA A 534 15.66 -5.37 35.57
N GLY A 535 14.65 -5.75 36.35
CA GLY A 535 13.24 -5.49 36.04
C GLY A 535 12.69 -6.20 34.80
N ALA A 536 13.48 -7.05 34.13
CA ALA A 536 13.05 -7.76 32.93
C ALA A 536 11.91 -8.74 33.26
N ARG A 537 10.96 -8.89 32.33
CA ARG A 537 9.81 -9.78 32.49
C ARG A 537 9.75 -10.82 31.38
N PHE A 538 9.68 -12.08 31.78
CA PHE A 538 9.53 -13.24 30.91
C PHE A 538 8.16 -13.86 31.16
N GLY A 539 7.21 -13.59 30.25
CA GLY A 539 5.85 -14.11 30.26
C GLY A 539 5.77 -15.57 29.83
N GLY A 540 6.58 -15.99 28.85
CA GLY A 540 6.76 -17.38 28.42
C GLY A 540 7.98 -18.05 29.07
N ASP A 541 8.43 -19.16 28.49
CA ASP A 541 9.61 -19.87 28.98
C ASP A 541 10.89 -19.07 28.71
N ALA A 542 11.75 -18.93 29.71
CA ALA A 542 13.07 -18.31 29.59
C ALA A 542 14.16 -19.39 29.61
N ARG A 543 14.80 -19.63 28.46
CA ARG A 543 15.76 -20.73 28.28
C ARG A 543 17.18 -20.20 28.10
N PHE A 544 18.01 -20.35 29.12
CA PHE A 544 19.44 -20.02 29.17
C PHE A 544 20.35 -21.26 29.19
N GLY A 545 19.84 -22.41 28.72
CA GLY A 545 20.62 -23.65 28.71
C GLY A 545 21.94 -23.51 27.94
N GLU A 546 23.03 -24.05 28.48
CA GLU A 546 24.38 -23.99 27.89
C GLU A 546 24.90 -22.55 27.61
N ALA A 547 24.22 -21.52 28.13
CA ALA A 547 24.68 -20.14 28.01
C ALA A 547 25.95 -19.90 28.85
N GLN A 548 26.79 -18.98 28.38
CA GLN A 548 28.07 -18.64 29.01
C GLN A 548 28.08 -17.16 29.35
N PHE A 549 28.32 -16.83 30.61
CA PHE A 549 28.41 -15.48 31.13
C PHE A 549 29.80 -15.27 31.73
N THR A 550 30.61 -14.46 31.06
CA THR A 550 32.01 -14.23 31.45
C THR A 550 32.12 -13.08 32.44
N GLY A 551 31.41 -11.98 32.18
CA GLY A 551 31.32 -10.83 33.09
C GLY A 551 30.27 -11.02 34.18
N GLY A 552 29.99 -9.93 34.90
CA GLY A 552 28.94 -9.90 35.92
C GLY A 552 27.55 -10.09 35.31
N THR A 553 26.66 -10.74 36.04
CA THR A 553 25.29 -11.01 35.61
C THR A 553 24.28 -10.63 36.68
N TRP A 554 23.38 -9.68 36.37
CA TRP A 554 22.43 -9.14 37.34
C TRP A 554 20.98 -9.39 36.91
N PHE A 555 20.31 -10.28 37.63
CA PHE A 555 18.86 -10.42 37.65
C PHE A 555 18.32 -9.74 38.91
N VAL A 556 18.02 -8.44 38.82
CA VAL A 556 17.51 -7.65 39.97
C VAL A 556 16.04 -7.32 39.73
N GLY A 557 15.14 -7.78 40.60
CA GLY A 557 13.70 -7.55 40.46
C GLY A 557 13.06 -8.18 39.22
N ALA A 558 13.76 -9.08 38.54
CA ALA A 558 13.27 -9.74 37.33
C ALA A 558 12.08 -10.67 37.65
N GLN A 559 11.18 -10.83 36.67
CA GLN A 559 9.98 -11.65 36.79
C GLN A 559 9.95 -12.72 35.71
N LEU A 560 10.09 -13.98 36.10
CA LEU A 560 10.07 -15.14 35.21
C LEU A 560 8.79 -15.93 35.46
N VAL A 561 7.74 -15.58 34.72
CA VAL A 561 6.38 -16.14 34.88
C VAL A 561 6.29 -17.56 34.34
N GLY A 562 6.86 -17.82 33.15
CA GLY A 562 6.98 -19.17 32.60
C GLY A 562 8.10 -19.98 33.27
N ASN A 563 8.47 -21.12 32.67
CA ASN A 563 9.59 -21.91 33.20
C ASN A 563 10.92 -21.19 32.93
N ALA A 564 11.84 -21.26 33.90
CA ALA A 564 13.18 -20.73 33.76
C ALA A 564 14.19 -21.87 33.73
N GLU A 565 14.92 -22.03 32.62
CA GLU A 565 15.83 -23.14 32.39
C GLU A 565 17.26 -22.65 32.20
N PHE A 566 18.14 -22.97 33.15
CA PHE A 566 19.56 -22.61 33.12
C PHE A 566 20.46 -23.84 32.92
N GLY A 567 19.92 -24.97 32.45
CA GLY A 567 20.63 -26.25 32.42
C GLY A 567 22.02 -26.16 31.77
N LYS A 568 23.07 -26.59 32.49
CA LYS A 568 24.48 -26.52 32.06
C LYS A 568 25.00 -25.12 31.71
N ALA A 569 24.32 -24.06 32.13
CA ALA A 569 24.84 -22.70 32.00
C ALA A 569 26.12 -22.52 32.84
N GLN A 570 26.96 -21.59 32.41
CA GLN A 570 28.22 -21.23 33.06
C GLN A 570 28.23 -19.74 33.35
N PHE A 571 28.45 -19.38 34.60
CA PHE A 571 28.56 -18.01 35.07
C PHE A 571 29.93 -17.82 35.71
N ASP A 572 30.90 -17.34 34.96
CA ASP A 572 32.29 -17.22 35.42
C ASP A 572 32.48 -15.97 36.30
N GLY A 573 31.74 -14.88 36.02
CA GLY A 573 31.71 -13.66 36.82
C GLY A 573 30.74 -13.72 38.01
N GLU A 574 30.59 -12.58 38.70
CA GLU A 574 29.62 -12.45 39.78
C GLU A 574 28.19 -12.57 39.26
N THR A 575 27.33 -13.31 39.96
CA THR A 575 25.93 -13.50 39.56
C THR A 575 24.98 -13.14 40.68
N TRP A 576 24.06 -12.23 40.40
CA TRP A 576 23.16 -11.65 41.39
C TRP A 576 21.72 -11.87 40.94
N PHE A 577 21.03 -12.79 41.60
CA PHE A 577 19.58 -12.94 41.59
C PHE A 577 19.03 -12.28 42.87
N VAL A 578 18.58 -11.03 42.77
CA VAL A 578 18.09 -10.24 43.91
C VAL A 578 16.62 -9.86 43.69
N GLY A 579 15.72 -10.24 44.59
CA GLY A 579 14.30 -9.91 44.47
C GLY A 579 13.61 -10.56 43.26
N VAL A 580 14.18 -11.64 42.72
CA VAL A 580 13.68 -12.29 41.50
C VAL A 580 12.47 -13.16 41.83
N ARG A 581 11.43 -13.07 41.00
CA ARG A 581 10.22 -13.90 41.12
C ARG A 581 10.16 -14.95 40.01
N PHE A 582 10.19 -16.22 40.39
CA PHE A 582 9.96 -17.36 39.51
C PHE A 582 8.54 -17.89 39.70
N GLY A 583 7.65 -17.60 38.75
CA GLY A 583 6.27 -18.07 38.71
C GLY A 583 6.12 -19.51 38.22
N GLY A 584 6.97 -19.92 37.27
CA GLY A 584 7.07 -21.29 36.77
C GLY A 584 8.18 -22.10 37.44
N ASN A 585 8.48 -23.28 36.90
CA ASN A 585 9.56 -24.10 37.44
C ASN A 585 10.91 -23.47 37.14
N ALA A 586 11.81 -23.44 38.12
CA ALA A 586 13.18 -22.95 37.96
C ALA A 586 14.16 -24.13 37.95
N ARG A 587 14.94 -24.28 36.87
CA ARG A 587 15.85 -25.42 36.66
C ARG A 587 17.28 -24.97 36.45
N PHE A 588 18.05 -25.02 37.53
CA PHE A 588 19.51 -24.88 37.57
C PHE A 588 20.14 -26.28 37.62
N VAL A 589 20.04 -27.06 36.53
CA VAL A 589 20.59 -28.42 36.50
C VAL A 589 21.99 -28.41 35.89
N GLY A 590 23.00 -28.85 36.65
CA GLY A 590 24.39 -28.91 36.19
C GLY A 590 25.01 -27.55 35.90
N VAL A 591 24.51 -26.49 36.54
CA VAL A 591 25.02 -25.11 36.37
C VAL A 591 26.37 -24.96 37.05
N ARG A 592 27.25 -24.13 36.50
CA ARG A 592 28.50 -23.74 37.14
C ARG A 592 28.49 -22.25 37.42
N PHE A 593 28.60 -21.88 38.69
CA PHE A 593 28.89 -20.52 39.14
C PHE A 593 30.36 -20.46 39.55
N GLY A 594 31.18 -19.83 38.71
CA GLY A 594 32.61 -19.57 38.90
C GLY A 594 32.88 -18.41 39.85
N GLY A 595 32.06 -17.36 39.83
CA GLY A 595 32.14 -16.22 40.75
C GLY A 595 31.14 -16.30 41.91
N ASN A 596 31.06 -15.21 42.69
CA ASN A 596 30.09 -15.07 43.79
C ASN A 596 28.66 -15.20 43.24
N ALA A 597 27.85 -16.08 43.85
CA ALA A 597 26.47 -16.30 43.45
C ALA A 597 25.50 -15.87 44.56
N ARG A 598 24.79 -14.77 44.34
CA ARG A 598 23.84 -14.19 45.30
C ARG A 598 22.42 -14.48 44.85
N PHE A 599 21.65 -15.12 45.72
CA PHE A 599 20.26 -15.52 45.58
C PHE A 599 19.49 -14.90 46.74
N ILE A 600 19.27 -13.59 46.67
CA ILE A 600 18.76 -12.79 47.80
C ILE A 600 17.30 -12.41 47.56
N GLU A 601 16.45 -12.58 48.57
CA GLU A 601 15.03 -12.19 48.54
C GLU A 601 14.25 -12.74 47.34
N MET A 602 14.64 -13.93 46.87
CA MET A 602 13.99 -14.54 45.73
C MET A 602 12.70 -15.25 46.13
N GLN A 603 11.79 -15.40 45.17
CA GLN A 603 10.52 -16.09 45.37
C GLN A 603 10.36 -17.17 44.30
N PHE A 604 10.31 -18.43 44.72
CA PHE A 604 9.96 -19.57 43.85
C PHE A 604 8.54 -20.02 44.14
N ALA A 605 7.61 -19.70 43.24
CA ALA A 605 6.21 -20.11 43.36
C ALA A 605 5.98 -21.59 43.03
N ARG A 606 6.92 -22.21 42.31
CA ARG A 606 6.88 -23.62 41.89
C ARG A 606 8.21 -24.30 42.21
N ASP A 607 8.38 -25.48 41.64
CA ASP A 607 9.54 -26.35 41.83
C ASP A 607 10.85 -25.65 41.42
N ALA A 608 11.84 -25.66 42.32
CA ALA A 608 13.18 -25.11 42.12
C ALA A 608 14.23 -26.22 42.19
N ARG A 609 14.96 -26.47 41.10
CA ARG A 609 15.91 -27.58 41.00
C ARG A 609 17.32 -27.08 40.76
N PHE A 610 18.22 -27.37 41.69
CA PHE A 610 19.65 -27.05 41.62
C PHE A 610 20.53 -28.28 41.34
N SER A 611 19.96 -29.42 40.96
CA SER A 611 20.65 -30.71 40.83
C SER A 611 21.98 -30.64 40.06
N GLY A 612 23.07 -31.11 40.67
CA GLY A 612 24.40 -31.13 40.05
C GLY A 612 25.08 -29.76 39.88
N THR A 613 24.50 -28.68 40.43
CA THR A 613 25.07 -27.33 40.36
C THR A 613 26.35 -27.19 41.17
N GLN A 614 27.28 -26.39 40.68
CA GLN A 614 28.59 -26.16 41.29
C GLN A 614 28.76 -24.68 41.58
N PHE A 615 29.09 -24.35 42.83
CA PHE A 615 29.46 -23.02 43.29
C PHE A 615 30.95 -23.04 43.64
N ALA A 616 31.76 -22.35 42.84
CA ALA A 616 33.20 -22.26 43.02
C ALA A 616 33.58 -21.21 44.09
N GLU A 617 32.75 -20.18 44.27
CA GLU A 617 32.94 -19.12 45.27
C GLU A 617 31.74 -19.07 46.24
N HIS A 618 31.55 -17.95 46.95
CA HIS A 618 30.49 -17.79 47.93
C HIS A 618 29.09 -17.86 47.29
N ALA A 619 28.20 -18.64 47.91
CA ALA A 619 26.79 -18.73 47.54
C ALA A 619 25.89 -18.23 48.68
N GLY A 620 25.05 -17.22 48.44
CA GLY A 620 24.15 -16.67 49.46
C GLY A 620 22.69 -16.81 49.08
N PHE A 621 21.85 -17.37 49.94
CA PHE A 621 20.41 -17.61 49.72
C PHE A 621 19.52 -16.77 50.66
N GLY A 622 20.01 -15.64 51.13
CA GLY A 622 19.37 -14.82 52.17
C GLY A 622 17.96 -14.36 51.77
N GLY A 623 16.95 -14.55 52.64
CA GLY A 623 15.58 -14.09 52.40
C GLY A 623 14.83 -14.83 51.27
N THR A 624 15.42 -15.91 50.71
CA THR A 624 14.79 -16.66 49.63
C THR A 624 13.63 -17.52 50.14
N GLN A 625 12.52 -17.50 49.40
CA GLN A 625 11.29 -18.23 49.67
C GLN A 625 11.06 -19.33 48.63
N PHE A 626 10.69 -20.52 49.10
CA PHE A 626 10.32 -21.67 48.27
C PHE A 626 8.91 -22.11 48.64
N ALA A 627 7.95 -21.92 47.72
CA ALA A 627 6.60 -22.45 47.86
C ALA A 627 6.49 -23.87 47.25
N GLY A 628 7.27 -24.17 46.21
CA GLY A 628 7.37 -25.51 45.62
C GLY A 628 8.51 -26.35 46.21
N ARG A 629 8.75 -27.52 45.63
CA ARG A 629 9.85 -28.40 46.06
C ARG A 629 11.19 -27.83 45.63
N ALA A 630 12.16 -27.89 46.53
CA ALA A 630 13.55 -27.51 46.26
C ALA A 630 14.46 -28.75 46.22
N TRP A 631 15.23 -28.94 45.14
CA TRP A 631 16.22 -30.03 45.03
C TRP A 631 17.64 -29.49 44.98
N PHE A 632 18.51 -30.05 45.82
CA PHE A 632 19.95 -29.74 45.86
C PHE A 632 20.82 -31.00 45.69
N ASP A 633 20.29 -32.04 45.04
CA ASP A 633 21.01 -33.30 44.85
C ASP A 633 22.28 -33.11 44.02
N GLY A 634 23.41 -33.63 44.50
CA GLY A 634 24.70 -33.51 43.81
C GLY A 634 25.26 -32.09 43.69
N VAL A 635 24.71 -31.11 44.42
CA VAL A 635 25.25 -29.74 44.47
C VAL A 635 26.60 -29.72 45.18
N LYS A 636 27.53 -28.91 44.67
CA LYS A 636 28.87 -28.72 45.25
C LYS A 636 29.10 -27.26 45.62
N PHE A 637 29.58 -27.02 46.83
CA PHE A 637 30.05 -25.72 47.30
C PHE A 637 31.54 -25.82 47.62
N ALA A 638 32.36 -24.98 46.98
CA ALA A 638 33.81 -25.01 47.19
C ALA A 638 34.26 -24.12 48.36
N VAL A 639 33.58 -22.99 48.60
CA VAL A 639 33.91 -22.04 49.68
C VAL A 639 32.81 -22.03 50.75
N GLY A 640 32.03 -20.95 50.86
CA GLY A 640 31.05 -20.73 51.92
C GLY A 640 29.64 -20.56 51.36
N VAL A 641 28.65 -21.08 52.10
CA VAL A 641 27.23 -20.93 51.78
C VAL A 641 26.48 -20.27 52.93
N GLY A 642 25.66 -19.27 52.64
CA GLY A 642 24.85 -18.55 53.63
C GLY A 642 23.36 -18.72 53.39
N PHE A 643 22.61 -19.08 54.43
CA PHE A 643 21.15 -19.29 54.39
C PHE A 643 20.47 -18.46 55.50
N LYS A 644 20.45 -17.13 55.36
CA LYS A 644 19.80 -16.24 56.34
C LYS A 644 18.31 -16.08 56.00
N HIS A 645 17.39 -16.19 56.96
CA HIS A 645 15.95 -15.92 56.77
C HIS A 645 15.24 -16.66 55.60
N ILE A 646 15.55 -17.95 55.39
CA ILE A 646 14.77 -18.77 54.43
C ILE A 646 13.45 -19.19 55.05
N ALA A 647 12.36 -18.92 54.34
CA ALA A 647 11.01 -19.29 54.75
C ALA A 647 10.38 -20.23 53.71
N PRO A 648 9.96 -21.45 54.10
CA PRO A 648 9.01 -22.21 53.30
C PRO A 648 7.62 -21.59 53.44
N ASP A 649 6.97 -21.29 52.31
CA ASP A 649 5.56 -20.88 52.30
C ASP A 649 4.70 -22.14 52.17
N GLU A 650 3.87 -22.38 53.18
CA GLU A 650 2.78 -23.39 53.28
C GLU A 650 3.00 -24.72 52.51
N GLU A 651 3.51 -25.71 53.26
CA GLU A 651 3.67 -27.14 52.93
C GLU A 651 4.57 -27.55 51.74
N PRO A 652 5.86 -27.88 52.01
CA PRO A 652 6.65 -28.69 51.10
C PRO A 652 7.16 -29.94 51.83
N LEU A 653 6.24 -30.81 52.24
CA LEU A 653 6.61 -32.02 52.93
C LEU A 653 5.85 -33.17 52.26
N ASP A 654 6.56 -34.22 51.84
CA ASP A 654 5.90 -35.53 51.82
C ASP A 654 5.29 -35.80 53.21
N GLU A 655 4.48 -36.85 53.39
CA GLU A 655 3.82 -37.18 54.67
C GLU A 655 4.78 -37.24 55.90
N SER A 656 6.10 -37.09 55.70
CA SER A 656 7.14 -37.11 56.72
C SER A 656 7.79 -35.77 57.10
N GLY A 657 7.55 -34.65 56.41
CA GLY A 657 7.99 -33.37 56.98
C GLY A 657 9.41 -32.87 56.64
N GLN A 658 10.06 -33.32 55.56
CA GLN A 658 11.54 -33.31 55.51
C GLN A 658 12.17 -32.57 54.30
N CYS A 659 13.10 -31.62 54.57
CA CYS A 659 14.04 -31.07 53.59
C CYS A 659 15.36 -31.85 53.62
N TRP A 660 15.77 -32.40 52.48
CA TRP A 660 16.93 -33.29 52.38
C TRP A 660 18.13 -32.57 51.76
N VAL A 661 19.28 -32.65 52.44
CA VAL A 661 20.56 -32.10 51.98
C VAL A 661 21.59 -33.23 51.95
N ARG A 662 22.40 -33.33 50.90
CA ARG A 662 23.47 -34.34 50.82
C ARG A 662 24.70 -33.85 51.60
N VAL A 663 25.25 -34.68 52.47
CA VAL A 663 26.22 -34.29 53.53
C VAL A 663 27.69 -34.53 53.12
N ASP A 664 27.90 -35.09 51.93
CA ASP A 664 29.17 -35.61 51.39
C ASP A 664 30.19 -34.52 51.04
N VAL A 665 30.79 -33.89 52.05
CA VAL A 665 31.97 -33.04 51.90
C VAL A 665 33.06 -33.58 52.81
N PRO A 666 34.30 -33.82 52.33
CA PRO A 666 35.39 -34.35 53.14
C PRO A 666 35.63 -33.52 54.41
N ASP A 667 36.00 -34.19 55.51
CA ASP A 667 36.16 -33.63 56.87
C ASP A 667 37.04 -32.36 56.97
N MET A 668 37.88 -32.07 55.96
CA MET A 668 38.66 -30.84 55.89
C MET A 668 37.82 -29.55 55.69
N VAL A 669 36.57 -29.64 55.23
CA VAL A 669 35.65 -28.49 55.05
C VAL A 669 34.62 -28.39 56.19
N ALA A 670 34.60 -29.34 57.13
CA ALA A 670 33.55 -29.46 58.15
C ALA A 670 33.51 -28.32 59.19
N ARG A 671 34.58 -27.52 59.32
CA ARG A 671 34.68 -26.44 60.32
C ARG A 671 34.00 -25.12 59.93
N ALA A 672 33.47 -24.99 58.71
CA ALA A 672 32.80 -23.78 58.22
C ALA A 672 31.31 -24.00 57.89
N ARG A 673 30.68 -25.05 58.45
CA ARG A 673 29.24 -25.26 58.34
C ARG A 673 28.51 -24.38 59.35
N VAL A 674 28.09 -23.20 58.94
CA VAL A 674 27.17 -22.38 59.73
C VAL A 674 25.76 -22.64 59.21
N TRP A 675 25.06 -23.55 59.88
CA TRP A 675 23.61 -23.71 59.71
C TRP A 675 22.89 -22.53 60.35
N PRO A 676 21.66 -22.17 59.92
CA PRO A 676 20.91 -21.10 60.56
C PRO A 676 20.81 -21.34 62.08
N ALA A 677 20.88 -20.28 62.90
CA ALA A 677 20.70 -20.42 64.34
C ALA A 677 19.35 -21.10 64.63
N GLY A 678 19.38 -22.20 65.39
CA GLY A 678 18.20 -23.03 65.61
C GLY A 678 17.91 -24.02 64.48
N TRP A 679 18.89 -24.42 63.66
CA TRP A 679 18.79 -25.54 62.71
C TRP A 679 20.02 -26.47 62.75
N MET A 680 19.80 -27.77 62.54
CA MET A 680 20.83 -28.81 62.48
C MET A 680 20.55 -29.78 61.31
N VAL A 681 21.60 -30.34 60.72
CA VAL A 681 21.45 -31.48 59.80
C VAL A 681 21.53 -32.77 60.61
N GLN A 682 20.43 -33.51 60.66
CA GLN A 682 20.43 -34.87 61.16
C GLN A 682 20.89 -35.79 60.04
N ALA A 683 22.13 -36.28 60.13
CA ALA A 683 22.59 -37.37 59.26
C ALA A 683 21.69 -38.58 59.50
N LEU A 684 21.07 -39.11 58.45
CA LEU A 684 20.27 -40.31 58.51
C LEU A 684 21.07 -41.43 57.86
N ASP A 685 21.80 -42.17 58.70
CA ASP A 685 22.64 -43.28 58.26
C ASP A 685 21.80 -44.28 57.43
N GLY A 686 22.13 -44.39 56.15
CA GLY A 686 21.53 -45.35 55.23
C GLY A 686 20.15 -44.96 54.67
N HIS A 687 19.60 -43.79 54.99
CA HIS A 687 18.33 -43.35 54.40
C HIS A 687 18.56 -42.66 53.05
N ARG A 688 18.07 -43.30 51.99
CA ARG A 688 18.10 -42.82 50.61
C ARG A 688 16.69 -42.38 50.21
N PRO A 689 16.45 -41.11 49.87
CA PRO A 689 15.17 -40.70 49.33
C PRO A 689 14.89 -41.41 47.98
N PRO A 690 13.63 -41.78 47.66
CA PRO A 690 13.31 -42.51 46.44
C PRO A 690 13.79 -41.77 45.17
N GLY A 691 14.60 -42.43 44.34
CA GLY A 691 15.07 -41.90 43.05
C GLY A 691 16.41 -41.14 43.04
N GLN A 692 17.15 -41.09 44.16
CA GLN A 692 18.42 -40.35 44.31
C GLN A 692 19.70 -41.17 44.01
N HIS A 693 20.83 -40.54 43.69
CA HIS A 693 22.17 -41.17 43.48
C HIS A 693 22.90 -41.54 44.81
N GLU A 694 23.98 -42.34 44.77
CA GLU A 694 24.80 -42.74 45.95
C GLU A 694 25.40 -41.54 46.73
N GLY A 695 25.36 -41.59 48.07
CA GLY A 695 25.85 -40.55 49.00
C GLY A 695 25.23 -40.65 50.41
N GLN A 696 25.80 -39.96 51.41
CA GLN A 696 25.20 -39.77 52.74
C GLN A 696 24.21 -38.59 52.73
N TRP A 697 23.01 -38.84 53.23
CA TRP A 697 21.93 -37.88 53.24
C TRP A 697 21.60 -37.46 54.66
N GLY A 698 21.25 -36.18 54.81
CA GLY A 698 20.84 -35.61 56.07
C GLY A 698 19.56 -34.81 55.90
N GLN A 699 18.74 -34.86 56.94
CA GLN A 699 17.54 -34.06 57.04
C GLN A 699 17.87 -32.73 57.72
N LEU A 700 17.46 -31.61 57.13
CA LEU A 700 17.56 -30.30 57.76
C LEU A 700 16.42 -30.15 58.78
N MET A 701 16.74 -30.02 60.06
CA MET A 701 15.80 -29.96 61.17
C MET A 701 15.98 -28.67 61.98
N ARG A 702 14.89 -28.15 62.55
CA ARG A 702 14.94 -27.02 63.50
C ARG A 702 15.43 -27.51 64.86
N THR A 703 16.47 -26.90 65.42
CA THR A 703 16.96 -27.17 66.78
C THR A 703 15.83 -26.84 67.77
N PRO A 704 15.48 -27.75 68.70
CA PRO A 704 14.52 -27.45 69.75
C PRO A 704 15.00 -26.24 70.56
N PRO A 705 14.12 -25.30 70.95
CA PRO A 705 14.52 -24.23 71.84
C PRO A 705 15.03 -24.82 73.16
N ASP A 706 16.23 -24.42 73.58
CA ASP A 706 16.79 -24.77 74.89
C ASP A 706 15.94 -24.05 75.97
N PRO A 707 15.25 -24.78 76.86
CA PRO A 707 14.39 -24.15 77.88
C PRO A 707 15.17 -23.36 78.94
N ASN A 708 16.51 -23.33 78.91
CA ASN A 708 17.34 -22.74 79.96
C ASN A 708 18.22 -21.55 79.55
N THR A 709 18.15 -21.05 78.32
CA THR A 709 18.92 -19.85 77.93
C THR A 709 18.01 -18.67 77.66
N GLY A 710 17.84 -17.80 78.66
CA GLY A 710 17.41 -16.42 78.41
C GLY A 710 18.50 -15.73 77.60
N THR A 711 18.25 -15.51 76.31
CA THR A 711 19.19 -14.83 75.41
C THR A 711 19.05 -13.32 75.53
N ASP A 712 20.13 -12.71 75.99
CA ASP A 712 20.47 -11.29 75.94
C ASP A 712 20.62 -10.84 74.47
N GLU A 713 19.84 -9.85 74.05
CA GLU A 713 19.76 -9.32 72.66
C GLU A 713 20.98 -8.47 72.23
N SER A 714 22.08 -8.46 72.99
CA SER A 714 23.17 -7.47 72.86
C SER A 714 24.36 -7.87 71.96
N LEU A 715 24.26 -8.93 71.16
CA LEU A 715 25.31 -9.35 70.20
C LEU A 715 24.91 -9.21 68.72
N LEU A 716 23.80 -8.51 68.43
CA LEU A 716 23.30 -8.28 67.06
C LEU A 716 23.92 -7.06 66.35
N ASP A 717 24.73 -6.24 67.03
CA ASP A 717 25.11 -4.90 66.53
C ASP A 717 26.51 -4.79 65.87
N THR A 718 27.09 -5.87 65.35
CA THR A 718 28.36 -5.76 64.56
C THR A 718 28.33 -6.38 63.16
N GLU A 719 27.17 -6.82 62.68
CA GLU A 719 26.96 -7.21 61.26
C GLU A 719 26.08 -6.20 60.48
N ASP A 720 25.86 -5.01 61.04
CA ASP A 720 25.03 -3.96 60.43
C ASP A 720 25.76 -3.18 59.31
N ASP A 721 27.10 -3.30 59.22
CA ASP A 721 27.90 -2.65 58.16
C ASP A 721 27.86 -3.39 56.80
N LEU A 722 27.28 -4.60 56.73
CA LEU A 722 27.02 -5.33 55.46
C LEU A 722 25.53 -5.35 55.09
N ALA A 723 24.67 -4.83 55.98
CA ALA A 723 23.23 -4.68 55.80
C ALA A 723 22.81 -3.24 55.47
N THR A 724 23.74 -2.26 55.43
CA THR A 724 23.44 -0.97 54.83
C THR A 724 23.11 -1.19 53.35
N GLY A 725 21.85 -1.05 53.00
CA GLY A 725 21.31 -1.02 51.64
C GLY A 725 21.86 0.13 50.81
N ARG A 726 23.18 0.15 50.59
CA ARG A 726 23.72 0.73 49.38
C ARG A 726 23.45 -0.26 48.27
N THR A 727 22.31 -0.06 47.62
CA THR A 727 22.22 -0.22 46.16
C THR A 727 23.56 0.29 45.61
N PRO A 728 24.40 -0.55 44.97
CA PRO A 728 25.41 0.00 44.10
C PRO A 728 24.63 0.83 43.08
N ALA A 729 25.03 2.10 42.90
CA ALA A 729 24.49 2.88 41.80
C ALA A 729 24.63 2.03 40.52
N LEU A 730 23.55 1.97 39.74
CA LEU A 730 23.62 1.54 38.35
C LEU A 730 24.91 2.12 37.74
N PRO A 731 25.75 1.34 37.05
CA PRO A 731 26.79 1.96 36.25
C PRO A 731 26.13 3.00 35.33
N GLU A 732 26.67 4.22 35.32
CA GLU A 732 26.10 5.43 34.72
C GLU A 732 25.48 5.30 33.31
N PRO A 733 25.89 4.39 32.39
CA PRO A 733 25.18 4.26 31.11
C PRO A 733 23.69 3.88 31.24
N ALA A 734 23.23 3.29 32.35
CA ALA A 734 21.81 2.97 32.54
C ALA A 734 20.98 4.13 33.13
N ALA A 735 21.61 5.18 33.68
CA ALA A 735 20.92 6.35 34.22
C ALA A 735 20.79 7.48 33.17
N GLU A 736 21.75 7.61 32.25
CA GLU A 736 21.73 8.65 31.21
C GLU A 736 20.82 8.33 30.01
N ALA A 737 20.35 7.09 29.84
CA ALA A 737 19.36 6.74 28.81
C ALA A 737 17.89 7.05 29.21
N LEU A 738 17.69 7.69 30.37
CA LEU A 738 16.38 8.01 30.97
C LEU A 738 16.08 9.52 31.12
N GLU A 739 16.93 10.41 30.57
CA GLU A 739 16.59 11.81 30.24
C GLU A 739 16.57 12.00 28.72
#